data_AF-A0A2V8XBC8-F1
#
_entry.id   AF-A0A2V8XBC8-F1
#
_cell.length_a   1.000
_cell.length_b   1.000
_cell.length_c   1.000
_cell.angle_alpha   90.00
_cell.angle_beta   90.00
_cell.angle_gamma   90.00
#
_symmetry.space_group_name_H-M   'P 1'
#
loop_
_entity.id
_entity.type
_entity.pdbx_description
1 polymer ?
#
loop_
_entity_poly.entity_id
_entity_poly.type
_entity_poly.pdbx_seq_one_letter_code
_entity_poly.pdbx_strand_id
1 'polypeptide(L)'
;MEGRRVRFLLLISISIVFLMAHNARSKTSTSAEKPAAQKGAVPPKSAPKKLSPAAKEWVETTLRKMTVDEKIGQLLFTTYHGSLTATDTAAYQQVMHDVTDLHVGGFINITHGSPLGVVKSQAYPTAVLNNQLQAKSKLPLLIGADFERGTAMRLDEGTSFPTAMALAAGGNLKDAYTMGKITAVEARAVGIHWIYAPDADVNNNPGNPIINTRSFGENPERVAQFVSEFVRGVRENGGLATAKHFPGHGDTAADSHIDLPVIRADRARLDSLELIPFRAAISAQVDSIMTGHLNVPALEPDPNTPATLSHNILTDLLRQQLGYQGLIVTDAMDMGGITVRYAPGEAAVRAVAAGADCLLMPPVPDAAFEALQAAVKSGRISKERLDAAVRRILQAKARLGLNASRLVDVNAINKKIGSAVWQKEAQDISDRGVTLLRDTPHRLPLDGTKSSRALLLAFYADPEPYPGEDLERELRSRFDSVATLRADTRFVNASILKLPPPDSYDVAILALFVRVSDRKGNVDVPAEQAALAEQVFKTGKPVITLGFGSPYLIERFPQAETWLAAFGISDVAQISAARALFGEIPVRGKLPVTIPGVNLKAGFGMELQANPMALQPMDARSETQLQPAFDVLEKAIANKAFPGATLAVGYRGKVSVHAFGKLSYDAKSAAMAPGTMYDIASLTKVVATTTLVAKLAEGDFAVPLDLDAKIERYLPEWASGPNAEWRHRVTVRHLLTHTSGLPPFKEYWRTSKNKQDTLTKIFAEPLEYEPGTKEVYSDLGIILMAETIERLTGRTLDDLAGTYIFSPLGMNNTMYQPPKKSWPQIAPTEIDNNLRHRLVQGEVHDENAFAIGGVSGHAGVFSTAPDLAAFCQMLLNGGVYAHQRILRRATIAQFTTPQQLSGGTRTLGWAVPTEGGSSGHYFSAQSFGHTGFTGTSIWIDSDRQLFVVLLTNRVHPTRENTKIQQVRPALHDAVMQALGLATAAAPLR
;
A
#
# COMPACT_ATOMS: atom_id res chain seq x y z
N MET A 1 -2.33 51.17 14.17
CA MET A 1 -1.86 51.64 12.85
C MET A 1 -2.13 50.52 11.87
N GLU A 2 -3.35 50.51 11.32
CA GLU A 2 -3.65 50.84 9.91
C GLU A 2 -3.00 49.83 8.96
N GLY A 3 -3.66 48.99 8.18
CA GLY A 3 -5.03 48.98 7.67
C GLY A 3 -4.97 48.76 6.16
N ARG A 4 -5.50 47.65 5.64
CA ARG A 4 -6.10 47.55 4.29
C ARG A 4 -6.80 46.19 4.09
N ARG A 5 -8.12 46.27 3.95
CA ARG A 5 -9.04 45.25 3.41
C ARG A 5 -9.13 45.38 1.89
N VAL A 6 -9.39 44.30 1.15
CA VAL A 6 -10.38 44.10 0.02
C VAL A 6 -10.27 42.59 -0.37
N ARG A 7 -11.19 41.70 0.04
CA ARG A 7 -12.45 41.19 -0.58
C ARG A 7 -12.31 40.15 -1.73
N PHE A 8 -12.83 38.96 -1.37
CA PHE A 8 -13.37 37.81 -2.09
C PHE A 8 -13.97 38.01 -3.51
N LEU A 9 -13.80 36.97 -4.34
CA LEU A 9 -14.85 36.42 -5.22
C LEU A 9 -14.54 34.94 -5.53
N LEU A 10 -15.38 34.03 -5.00
CA LEU A 10 -15.40 32.60 -5.32
C LEU A 10 -16.79 32.32 -5.91
N LEU A 11 -16.85 31.95 -7.19
CA LEU A 11 -18.09 31.58 -7.88
C LEU A 11 -18.29 30.06 -7.77
N ILE A 12 -19.35 29.69 -7.05
CA ILE A 12 -19.94 28.34 -7.01
C ILE A 12 -21.09 28.31 -8.02
N SER A 13 -21.27 27.19 -8.71
CA SER A 13 -22.53 26.88 -9.41
C SER A 13 -22.88 25.41 -9.23
N ILE A 14 -24.11 25.21 -8.77
CA ILE A 14 -24.81 23.99 -8.33
C ILE A 14 -25.67 23.43 -9.48
N SER A 15 -25.93 22.11 -9.52
CA SER A 15 -27.18 21.43 -9.94
C SER A 15 -26.97 19.90 -9.82
N ILE A 16 -27.48 19.14 -8.83
CA ILE A 16 -28.83 18.63 -8.48
C ILE A 16 -29.47 17.65 -9.50
N VAL A 17 -29.33 16.35 -9.16
CA VAL A 17 -30.21 15.14 -9.12
C VAL A 17 -31.63 15.14 -9.76
N PHE A 18 -31.96 14.05 -10.50
CA PHE A 18 -33.08 13.06 -10.34
C PHE A 18 -33.22 12.24 -11.67
N LEU A 19 -33.39 10.90 -11.71
CA LEU A 19 -34.61 10.15 -11.35
C LEU A 19 -34.34 8.61 -11.28
N MET A 20 -35.09 7.93 -10.40
CA MET A 20 -35.17 6.47 -10.25
C MET A 20 -36.27 5.80 -11.10
N ALA A 21 -35.99 4.55 -11.49
CA ALA A 21 -36.85 3.34 -11.56
C ALA A 21 -38.13 3.28 -12.41
N HIS A 22 -38.23 2.21 -13.23
CA HIS A 22 -39.43 1.35 -13.32
C HIS A 22 -39.11 -0.08 -13.82
N ASN A 23 -39.84 -1.04 -13.25
CA ASN A 23 -39.79 -2.50 -13.39
C ASN A 23 -40.27 -3.04 -14.75
N ALA A 24 -39.85 -4.26 -15.14
CA ALA A 24 -40.72 -5.46 -15.21
C ALA A 24 -40.07 -6.68 -15.91
N ARG A 25 -40.44 -7.86 -15.39
CA ARG A 25 -40.11 -9.25 -15.80
C ARG A 25 -40.52 -9.58 -17.25
N SER A 26 -39.78 -10.49 -17.93
CA SER A 26 -40.13 -11.93 -18.03
C SER A 26 -39.41 -12.68 -19.17
N LYS A 27 -39.24 -13.99 -18.92
CA LYS A 27 -39.19 -15.17 -19.83
C LYS A 27 -37.84 -15.63 -20.42
N THR A 28 -37.60 -16.89 -20.06
CA THR A 28 -36.68 -17.92 -20.56
C THR A 28 -36.90 -18.30 -22.02
N SER A 29 -35.82 -18.58 -22.76
CA SER A 29 -35.75 -19.71 -23.71
C SER A 29 -34.31 -20.05 -24.09
N THR A 30 -33.98 -21.33 -24.02
CA THR A 30 -32.78 -22.02 -24.50
C THR A 30 -32.65 -22.02 -26.03
N SER A 31 -31.44 -21.84 -26.56
CA SER A 31 -30.86 -22.66 -27.65
C SER A 31 -29.42 -22.26 -27.93
N ALA A 32 -28.57 -23.27 -28.16
CA ALA A 32 -27.20 -23.13 -28.63
C ALA A 32 -27.16 -23.05 -30.16
N GLU A 33 -26.33 -22.17 -30.73
CA GLU A 33 -25.27 -22.51 -31.71
C GLU A 33 -24.61 -21.28 -32.39
N LYS A 34 -23.27 -21.37 -32.45
CA LYS A 34 -22.28 -20.81 -33.39
C LYS A 34 -21.75 -19.36 -33.30
N PRO A 35 -20.43 -19.18 -33.54
CA PRO A 35 -19.70 -17.97 -33.18
C PRO A 35 -19.82 -16.88 -34.26
N ALA A 36 -20.35 -15.72 -33.89
CA ALA A 36 -20.41 -14.56 -34.76
C ALA A 36 -19.05 -13.81 -34.75
N ALA A 37 -18.51 -13.61 -35.95
CA ALA A 37 -17.31 -12.85 -36.23
C ALA A 37 -17.38 -11.42 -35.65
N GLN A 38 -16.34 -11.03 -34.91
CA GLN A 38 -16.13 -9.67 -34.42
C GLN A 38 -15.95 -8.71 -35.61
N LYS A 39 -16.91 -7.80 -35.80
CA LYS A 39 -16.75 -6.59 -36.60
C LYS A 39 -16.74 -5.37 -35.68
N GLY A 40 -15.70 -4.55 -35.83
CA GLY A 40 -15.74 -3.12 -35.53
C GLY A 40 -15.19 -2.71 -34.17
N ALA A 41 -13.86 -2.81 -33.98
CA ALA A 41 -13.19 -1.99 -32.97
C ALA A 41 -13.37 -0.51 -33.31
N VAL A 42 -13.93 0.25 -32.38
CA VAL A 42 -13.99 1.71 -32.42
C VAL A 42 -12.54 2.24 -32.47
N PRO A 43 -12.16 3.08 -33.45
CA PRO A 43 -10.78 3.52 -33.57
C PRO A 43 -10.41 4.44 -32.39
N PRO A 44 -9.25 4.26 -31.76
CA PRO A 44 -8.83 5.09 -30.64
C PRO A 44 -8.56 6.53 -31.11
N LYS A 45 -9.21 7.50 -30.46
CA LYS A 45 -8.93 8.94 -30.60
C LYS A 45 -7.61 9.29 -29.90
N SER A 46 -6.50 9.20 -30.62
CA SER A 46 -5.44 10.21 -30.77
C SER A 46 -4.13 9.54 -31.22
N ALA A 47 -3.88 9.49 -32.54
CA ALA A 47 -2.58 9.13 -33.07
C ALA A 47 -1.51 10.17 -32.63
N PRO A 48 -0.28 9.78 -32.26
CA PRO A 48 0.78 10.73 -31.98
C PRO A 48 1.09 11.55 -33.26
N LYS A 49 1.13 12.88 -33.10
CA LYS A 49 1.33 13.85 -34.19
C LYS A 49 2.65 13.54 -34.92
N LYS A 50 2.58 13.39 -36.25
CA LYS A 50 3.77 13.55 -37.11
C LYS A 50 4.51 14.82 -36.68
N LEU A 51 5.86 14.80 -36.69
CA LEU A 51 6.67 15.99 -36.37
C LEU A 51 6.09 17.22 -37.08
N SER A 52 5.93 18.32 -36.33
CA SER A 52 5.45 19.57 -36.89
C SER A 52 6.41 20.05 -38.00
N PRO A 53 5.94 20.85 -38.97
CA PRO A 53 6.82 21.40 -40.01
C PRO A 53 8.03 22.13 -39.41
N ALA A 54 7.84 22.91 -38.34
CA ALA A 54 8.94 23.59 -37.63
C ALA A 54 9.93 22.61 -36.98
N ALA A 55 9.46 21.51 -36.41
CA ALA A 55 10.32 20.47 -35.84
C ALA A 55 11.14 19.77 -36.94
N LYS A 56 10.54 19.48 -38.10
CA LYS A 56 11.25 18.91 -39.25
C LYS A 56 12.31 19.86 -39.81
N GLU A 57 11.96 21.14 -39.94
CA GLU A 57 12.88 22.20 -40.36
C GLU A 57 14.07 22.31 -39.40
N TRP A 58 13.81 22.28 -38.09
CA TRP A 58 14.87 22.28 -37.07
C TRP A 58 15.81 21.08 -37.22
N VAL A 59 15.28 19.87 -37.43
CA VAL A 59 16.10 18.66 -37.64
C VAL A 59 17.04 18.84 -38.84
N GLU A 60 16.52 19.14 -40.03
CA GLU A 60 17.34 19.19 -41.24
C GLU A 60 18.31 20.38 -41.23
N THR A 61 17.89 21.53 -40.69
CA THR A 61 18.78 22.70 -40.58
C THR A 61 19.85 22.50 -39.52
N THR A 62 19.56 21.82 -38.42
CA THR A 62 20.58 21.47 -37.42
C THR A 62 21.58 20.47 -38.00
N LEU A 63 21.11 19.39 -38.61
CA LEU A 63 21.97 18.36 -39.21
C LEU A 63 22.95 18.91 -40.25
N ARG A 64 22.49 19.83 -41.11
CA ARG A 64 23.32 20.50 -42.12
C ARG A 64 24.42 21.38 -41.53
N LYS A 65 24.19 21.95 -40.34
CA LYS A 65 25.13 22.84 -39.66
C LYS A 65 26.14 22.13 -38.78
N MET A 66 25.89 20.85 -38.45
CA MET A 66 26.76 20.09 -37.57
C MET A 66 28.08 19.71 -38.26
N THR A 67 29.19 19.80 -37.51
CA THR A 67 30.47 19.22 -37.91
C THR A 67 30.41 17.69 -37.87
N VAL A 68 31.41 17.02 -38.47
CA VAL A 68 31.53 15.56 -38.37
C VAL A 68 31.69 15.12 -36.91
N ASP A 69 32.49 15.86 -36.14
CA ASP A 69 32.73 15.60 -34.72
C ASP A 69 31.44 15.73 -33.89
N GLU A 70 30.66 16.78 -34.11
CA GLU A 70 29.35 16.92 -33.47
C GLU A 70 28.42 15.77 -33.84
N LYS A 71 28.43 15.31 -35.10
CA LYS A 71 27.63 14.18 -35.57
C LYS A 71 28.05 12.86 -34.91
N ILE A 72 29.36 12.62 -34.76
CA ILE A 72 29.90 11.46 -34.07
C ILE A 72 29.52 11.49 -32.59
N GLY A 73 29.68 12.64 -31.93
CA GLY A 73 29.29 12.85 -30.54
C GLY A 73 27.83 12.46 -30.28
N GLN A 74 26.93 12.82 -31.19
CA GLN A 74 25.50 12.47 -31.06
C GLN A 74 25.21 10.96 -31.01
N LEU A 75 26.14 10.10 -31.46
CA LEU A 75 25.99 8.65 -31.39
C LEU A 75 26.30 8.10 -29.99
N LEU A 76 27.01 8.84 -29.14
CA LEU A 76 27.52 8.37 -27.85
C LEU A 76 26.54 8.68 -26.70
N PHE A 77 26.26 7.68 -25.88
CA PHE A 77 25.42 7.75 -24.69
C PHE A 77 26.17 7.20 -23.48
N THR A 78 26.79 8.09 -22.70
CA THR A 78 27.66 7.72 -21.57
C THR A 78 26.87 7.61 -20.25
N THR A 79 27.53 7.27 -19.15
CA THR A 79 26.88 7.04 -17.85
C THR A 79 26.97 8.24 -16.94
N TYR A 80 25.96 8.41 -16.08
CA TYR A 80 26.09 9.24 -14.89
C TYR A 80 25.22 8.70 -13.75
N HIS A 81 25.48 9.22 -12.54
CA HIS A 81 24.68 8.93 -11.36
C HIS A 81 24.07 10.23 -10.83
N GLY A 82 22.78 10.19 -10.51
CA GLY A 82 21.99 11.36 -10.13
C GLY A 82 22.06 11.63 -8.63
N SER A 83 23.23 12.08 -8.16
CA SER A 83 23.46 12.47 -6.77
C SER A 83 24.08 13.87 -6.66
N LEU A 84 24.11 14.41 -5.45
CA LEU A 84 24.85 15.64 -5.19
C LEU A 84 26.34 15.38 -5.45
N THR A 85 26.87 15.98 -6.52
CA THR A 85 28.25 15.82 -6.95
C THR A 85 28.97 17.16 -6.89
N ALA A 86 30.08 17.24 -6.17
CA ALA A 86 30.88 18.46 -6.10
C ALA A 86 31.59 18.71 -7.45
N THR A 87 31.66 19.98 -7.84
CA THR A 87 32.07 20.37 -9.20
C THR A 87 33.56 20.15 -9.48
N ASP A 88 34.39 19.97 -8.45
CA ASP A 88 35.83 19.71 -8.54
C ASP A 88 36.17 18.20 -8.54
N THR A 89 35.17 17.33 -8.51
CA THR A 89 35.38 15.88 -8.58
C THR A 89 35.63 15.39 -9.99
N ALA A 90 36.42 14.32 -10.14
CA ALA A 90 36.66 13.68 -11.42
C ALA A 90 35.36 13.23 -12.11
N ALA A 91 34.38 12.73 -11.35
CA ALA A 91 33.08 12.32 -11.88
C ALA A 91 32.32 13.49 -12.53
N TYR A 92 32.27 14.66 -11.89
CA TYR A 92 31.62 15.84 -12.48
C TYR A 92 32.40 16.34 -13.71
N GLN A 93 33.73 16.39 -13.62
CA GLN A 93 34.59 16.84 -14.72
C GLN A 93 34.46 15.93 -15.95
N GLN A 94 34.37 14.61 -15.76
CA GLN A 94 34.15 13.66 -16.85
C GLN A 94 32.81 13.91 -17.54
N VAL A 95 31.72 14.06 -16.79
CA VAL A 95 30.40 14.33 -17.39
C VAL A 95 30.39 15.68 -18.12
N MET A 96 31.12 16.69 -17.63
CA MET A 96 31.28 17.96 -18.35
C MET A 96 32.09 17.79 -19.64
N HIS A 97 33.20 17.05 -19.60
CA HIS A 97 34.03 16.73 -20.77
C HIS A 97 33.20 16.02 -21.86
N ASP A 98 32.42 15.01 -21.47
CA ASP A 98 31.50 14.32 -22.39
C ASP A 98 30.56 15.31 -23.09
N VAL A 99 30.02 16.28 -22.36
CA VAL A 99 29.10 17.30 -22.92
C VAL A 99 29.83 18.31 -23.81
N THR A 100 30.94 18.87 -23.36
CA THR A 100 31.57 20.04 -24.01
C THR A 100 32.51 19.64 -25.13
N ASP A 101 33.23 18.51 -24.98
CA ASP A 101 34.36 18.15 -25.84
C ASP A 101 33.97 16.99 -26.76
N LEU A 102 33.30 15.96 -26.23
CA LEU A 102 32.80 14.83 -27.04
C LEU A 102 31.43 15.09 -27.68
N HIS A 103 30.76 16.17 -27.29
CA HIS A 103 29.44 16.56 -27.81
C HIS A 103 28.40 15.42 -27.75
N VAL A 104 28.38 14.68 -26.64
CA VAL A 104 27.57 13.45 -26.52
C VAL A 104 26.09 13.66 -26.87
N GLY A 105 25.48 12.62 -27.43
CA GLY A 105 24.05 12.60 -27.76
C GLY A 105 23.17 12.59 -26.52
N GLY A 106 23.68 12.03 -25.43
CA GLY A 106 22.92 11.78 -24.23
C GLY A 106 23.66 11.01 -23.15
N PHE A 107 22.88 10.61 -22.14
CA PHE A 107 23.37 9.85 -20.98
C PHE A 107 22.39 8.74 -20.60
N ILE A 108 22.87 7.73 -19.90
CA ILE A 108 22.06 6.80 -19.10
C ILE A 108 22.31 7.04 -17.61
N ASN A 109 21.23 7.14 -16.84
CA ASN A 109 21.28 7.17 -15.39
C ASN A 109 21.49 5.74 -14.86
N ILE A 110 22.55 5.54 -14.09
CA ILE A 110 22.93 4.24 -13.53
C ILE A 110 22.90 4.24 -11.99
N THR A 111 22.87 3.03 -11.44
CA THR A 111 23.05 2.79 -10.01
C THR A 111 24.50 2.47 -9.70
N HIS A 112 24.96 2.74 -8.47
CA HIS A 112 26.27 2.32 -8.00
C HIS A 112 26.17 1.12 -7.06
N GLY A 113 27.20 0.26 -7.09
CA GLY A 113 27.38 -0.76 -6.06
C GLY A 113 27.91 -0.14 -4.77
N SER A 114 27.49 -0.65 -3.63
CA SER A 114 28.04 -0.31 -2.32
C SER A 114 28.16 -1.56 -1.45
N PRO A 115 28.87 -1.48 -0.32
CA PRO A 115 28.86 -2.55 0.67
C PRO A 115 27.46 -2.96 1.13
N LEU A 116 26.50 -2.03 1.17
CA LEU A 116 25.13 -2.21 1.64
C LEU A 116 24.13 -2.58 0.53
N GLY A 117 24.62 -2.84 -0.70
CA GLY A 117 23.78 -3.13 -1.85
C GLY A 117 23.81 -2.02 -2.89
N VAL A 118 22.71 -1.83 -3.61
CA VAL A 118 22.62 -0.92 -4.75
C VAL A 118 22.21 0.47 -4.29
N VAL A 119 23.00 1.48 -4.68
CA VAL A 119 22.69 2.91 -4.45
C VAL A 119 22.01 3.47 -5.68
N LYS A 120 20.79 3.96 -5.50
CA LYS A 120 19.98 4.60 -6.53
C LYS A 120 20.24 6.11 -6.56
N SER A 121 19.86 6.73 -7.67
CA SER A 121 19.89 8.19 -7.80
C SER A 121 18.73 8.80 -6.97
N GLN A 122 18.82 10.09 -6.68
CA GLN A 122 17.76 10.85 -6.03
C GLN A 122 17.08 11.81 -7.01
N ALA A 123 15.77 11.98 -6.92
CA ALA A 123 14.97 12.72 -7.89
C ALA A 123 15.41 14.19 -8.03
N TYR A 124 15.63 14.87 -6.91
CA TYR A 124 16.06 16.28 -6.89
C TYR A 124 17.45 16.50 -7.49
N PRO A 125 18.52 15.84 -6.98
CA PRO A 125 19.85 15.94 -7.59
C PRO A 125 19.86 15.55 -9.06
N THR A 126 19.11 14.51 -9.45
CA THR A 126 18.97 14.09 -10.85
C THR A 126 18.43 15.23 -11.71
N ALA A 127 17.33 15.87 -11.31
CA ALA A 127 16.73 16.97 -12.06
C ALA A 127 17.65 18.21 -12.15
N VAL A 128 18.33 18.56 -11.06
CA VAL A 128 19.27 19.68 -11.03
C VAL A 128 20.46 19.42 -11.95
N LEU A 129 21.08 18.25 -11.85
CA LEU A 129 22.20 17.86 -12.70
C LEU A 129 21.76 17.81 -14.17
N ASN A 130 20.61 17.21 -14.48
CA ASN A 130 20.07 17.18 -15.84
C ASN A 130 19.88 18.59 -16.42
N ASN A 131 19.36 19.54 -15.62
CA ASN A 131 19.26 20.94 -16.04
C ASN A 131 20.63 21.59 -16.31
N GLN A 132 21.64 21.30 -15.48
CA GLN A 132 23.01 21.78 -15.69
C GLN A 132 23.60 21.24 -16.99
N LEU A 133 23.47 19.93 -17.24
CA LEU A 133 23.94 19.28 -18.47
C LEU A 133 23.24 19.84 -19.70
N GLN A 134 21.92 20.02 -19.64
CA GLN A 134 21.14 20.62 -20.72
C GLN A 134 21.53 22.07 -21.00
N ALA A 135 21.86 22.86 -19.97
CA ALA A 135 22.29 24.24 -20.12
C ALA A 135 23.70 24.36 -20.73
N LYS A 136 24.58 23.40 -20.46
CA LYS A 136 25.95 23.36 -21.01
C LYS A 136 26.01 22.77 -22.41
N SER A 137 25.10 21.86 -22.75
CA SER A 137 25.12 21.21 -24.07
C SER A 137 24.62 22.12 -25.19
N LYS A 138 25.36 22.14 -26.31
CA LYS A 138 25.01 22.89 -27.51
C LYS A 138 23.72 22.39 -28.15
N LEU A 139 23.51 21.07 -28.17
CA LEU A 139 22.30 20.41 -28.64
C LEU A 139 21.54 19.81 -27.45
N PRO A 140 20.21 19.65 -27.50
CA PRO A 140 19.49 19.03 -26.39
C PRO A 140 19.96 17.60 -26.16
N LEU A 141 20.18 17.19 -24.90
CA LEU A 141 20.58 15.83 -24.55
C LEU A 141 19.37 14.90 -24.44
N LEU A 142 19.54 13.63 -24.81
CA LEU A 142 18.60 12.56 -24.46
C LEU A 142 19.11 11.82 -23.22
N ILE A 143 18.30 11.74 -22.18
CA ILE A 143 18.69 11.09 -20.93
C ILE A 143 17.80 9.86 -20.75
N GLY A 144 18.41 8.70 -20.55
CA GLY A 144 17.72 7.42 -20.41
C GLY A 144 17.96 6.73 -19.07
N ALA A 145 17.13 5.72 -18.78
CA ALA A 145 17.28 4.86 -17.61
C ALA A 145 16.51 3.55 -17.81
N ASP A 146 16.96 2.47 -17.17
CA ASP A 146 16.17 1.24 -17.05
C ASP A 146 15.07 1.42 -16.01
N PHE A 147 13.83 1.46 -16.47
CA PHE A 147 12.64 1.54 -15.62
C PHE A 147 11.68 0.38 -15.90
N GLU A 148 12.21 -0.84 -15.94
CA GLU A 148 11.46 -2.08 -16.18
C GLU A 148 10.42 -2.36 -15.09
N ARG A 149 10.59 -1.77 -13.89
CA ARG A 149 9.68 -1.89 -12.74
C ARG A 149 9.33 -0.52 -12.12
N GLY A 150 9.16 0.47 -13.00
CA GLY A 150 8.90 1.87 -12.61
C GLY A 150 10.17 2.65 -12.31
N THR A 151 10.01 3.94 -11.96
CA THR A 151 11.16 4.81 -11.71
C THR A 151 11.92 4.45 -10.44
N ALA A 152 11.27 3.76 -9.49
CA ALA A 152 11.90 3.23 -8.28
C ALA A 152 13.06 2.26 -8.54
N MET A 153 13.21 1.77 -9.78
CA MET A 153 14.33 0.95 -10.19
C MET A 153 15.67 1.71 -10.16
N ARG A 154 15.67 3.02 -10.46
CA ARG A 154 16.88 3.87 -10.45
C ARG A 154 16.77 5.12 -9.58
N LEU A 155 15.57 5.51 -9.17
CA LEU A 155 15.31 6.67 -8.31
C LEU A 155 14.79 6.21 -6.94
N ASP A 156 15.28 6.75 -5.84
CA ASP A 156 14.79 6.37 -4.50
C ASP A 156 13.32 6.75 -4.26
N GLU A 157 12.91 7.92 -4.76
CA GLU A 157 11.57 8.48 -4.52
C GLU A 157 10.52 8.08 -5.58
N GLY A 158 10.90 7.18 -6.50
CA GLY A 158 10.05 6.75 -7.61
C GLY A 158 8.90 5.81 -7.22
N THR A 159 7.91 5.65 -8.11
CA THR A 159 6.88 4.62 -7.92
C THR A 159 7.45 3.22 -8.22
N SER A 160 7.24 2.27 -7.30
CA SER A 160 7.72 0.88 -7.38
C SER A 160 6.62 -0.02 -7.92
N PHE A 161 6.87 -0.67 -9.06
CA PHE A 161 5.94 -1.61 -9.68
C PHE A 161 6.40 -3.06 -9.48
N PRO A 162 5.49 -4.04 -9.59
CA PRO A 162 5.88 -5.44 -9.68
C PRO A 162 6.55 -5.73 -11.05
N THR A 163 7.13 -6.93 -11.20
CA THR A 163 7.84 -7.33 -12.43
C THR A 163 6.88 -7.57 -13.60
N ALA A 164 7.39 -7.58 -14.84
CA ALA A 164 6.57 -7.85 -16.03
C ALA A 164 5.82 -9.20 -15.93
N MET A 165 6.47 -10.22 -15.36
CA MET A 165 5.83 -11.52 -15.14
C MET A 165 4.67 -11.45 -14.15
N ALA A 166 4.80 -10.65 -13.08
CA ALA A 166 3.70 -10.41 -12.14
C ALA A 166 2.53 -9.68 -12.81
N LEU A 167 2.80 -8.65 -13.64
CA LEU A 167 1.76 -7.96 -14.42
C LEU A 167 1.02 -8.93 -15.32
N ALA A 168 1.76 -9.80 -16.01
CA ALA A 168 1.18 -10.80 -16.90
C ALA A 168 0.34 -11.84 -16.15
N ALA A 169 0.79 -12.23 -14.95
CA ALA A 169 0.07 -13.15 -14.10
C ALA A 169 -1.30 -12.60 -13.67
N GLY A 170 -1.40 -11.29 -13.43
CA GLY A 170 -2.67 -10.62 -13.16
C GLY A 170 -3.60 -10.50 -14.38
N GLY A 171 -3.06 -10.62 -15.59
CA GLY A 171 -3.82 -10.79 -16.83
C GLY A 171 -4.50 -9.53 -17.38
N ASN A 172 -4.41 -8.37 -16.73
CA ASN A 172 -5.03 -7.14 -17.21
C ASN A 172 -4.05 -6.31 -18.05
N LEU A 173 -4.28 -6.23 -19.36
CA LEU A 173 -3.43 -5.47 -20.28
C LEU A 173 -3.33 -3.96 -19.95
N LYS A 174 -4.38 -3.39 -19.34
CA LYS A 174 -4.38 -1.99 -18.93
C LYS A 174 -3.29 -1.69 -17.89
N ASP A 175 -2.87 -2.69 -17.12
CA ASP A 175 -1.85 -2.51 -16.09
C ASP A 175 -0.49 -2.18 -16.71
N ALA A 176 -0.14 -2.78 -17.86
CA ALA A 176 1.07 -2.40 -18.59
C ALA A 176 1.01 -0.99 -19.16
N TYR A 177 -0.15 -0.56 -19.68
CA TYR A 177 -0.36 0.83 -20.08
C TYR A 177 -0.18 1.79 -18.90
N THR A 178 -0.82 1.51 -17.76
CA THR A 178 -0.74 2.35 -16.56
C THR A 178 0.69 2.47 -16.05
N MET A 179 1.41 1.35 -15.99
CA MET A 179 2.82 1.31 -15.61
C MET A 179 3.69 2.16 -16.55
N GLY A 180 3.54 1.99 -17.87
CA GLY A 180 4.26 2.80 -18.86
C GLY A 180 3.95 4.29 -18.74
N LYS A 181 2.68 4.64 -18.52
CA LYS A 181 2.21 6.01 -18.30
C LYS A 181 2.86 6.66 -17.07
N ILE A 182 2.73 6.03 -15.90
CA ILE A 182 3.25 6.59 -14.65
C ILE A 182 4.77 6.74 -14.74
N THR A 183 5.45 5.70 -15.23
CA THR A 183 6.90 5.72 -15.43
C THR A 183 7.34 6.89 -16.33
N ALA A 184 6.63 7.14 -17.44
CA ALA A 184 6.94 8.25 -18.34
C ALA A 184 6.71 9.62 -17.68
N VAL A 185 5.61 9.79 -16.94
CA VAL A 185 5.33 11.06 -16.27
C VAL A 185 6.38 11.37 -15.20
N GLU A 186 6.75 10.39 -14.38
CA GLU A 186 7.78 10.53 -13.35
C GLU A 186 9.16 10.79 -13.95
N ALA A 187 9.58 9.98 -14.94
CA ALA A 187 10.86 10.14 -15.61
C ALA A 187 10.99 11.56 -16.21
N ARG A 188 9.94 12.03 -16.90
CA ARG A 188 9.91 13.37 -17.50
C ARG A 188 9.97 14.49 -16.47
N ALA A 189 9.50 14.27 -15.25
CA ALA A 189 9.56 15.28 -14.18
C ALA A 189 11.00 15.57 -13.74
N VAL A 190 11.91 14.59 -13.84
CA VAL A 190 13.33 14.73 -13.48
C VAL A 190 14.25 14.89 -14.69
N GLY A 191 13.70 15.08 -15.88
CA GLY A 191 14.49 15.27 -17.11
C GLY A 191 15.05 13.99 -17.71
N ILE A 192 14.50 12.82 -17.34
CA ILE A 192 14.76 11.55 -18.02
C ILE A 192 13.68 11.36 -19.09
N HIS A 193 14.11 11.08 -20.32
CA HIS A 193 13.25 11.08 -21.50
C HIS A 193 13.08 9.69 -22.10
N TRP A 194 14.04 8.81 -21.88
CA TRP A 194 14.17 7.55 -22.59
C TRP A 194 14.09 6.37 -21.62
N ILE A 195 13.01 5.61 -21.74
CA ILE A 195 12.73 4.45 -20.91
C ILE A 195 13.25 3.22 -21.65
N TYR A 196 14.26 2.56 -21.08
CA TYR A 196 14.79 1.30 -21.59
C TYR A 196 13.92 0.11 -21.14
N ALA A 197 12.64 0.16 -21.51
CA ALA A 197 11.60 -0.84 -21.27
C ALA A 197 10.47 -0.67 -22.32
N PRO A 198 9.69 -1.72 -22.63
CA PRO A 198 9.63 -3.01 -21.94
C PRO A 198 10.56 -4.07 -22.54
N ASP A 199 10.85 -5.10 -21.74
CA ASP A 199 11.40 -6.35 -22.25
C ASP A 199 10.33 -7.04 -23.12
N ALA A 200 10.73 -7.33 -24.36
CA ALA A 200 9.96 -7.99 -25.40
C ALA A 200 10.40 -9.46 -25.59
N ASP A 201 11.35 -9.93 -24.78
CA ASP A 201 11.81 -11.31 -24.79
C ASP A 201 10.72 -12.27 -24.32
N VAL A 202 10.60 -13.42 -24.98
CA VAL A 202 9.67 -14.50 -24.62
C VAL A 202 10.42 -15.52 -23.77
N ASN A 203 10.06 -15.66 -22.50
CA ASN A 203 10.78 -16.54 -21.57
C ASN A 203 10.34 -18.01 -21.73
N ASN A 204 10.81 -18.66 -22.79
CA ASN A 204 10.56 -20.06 -23.11
C ASN A 204 11.61 -21.03 -22.52
N ASN A 205 12.68 -20.52 -21.92
CA ASN A 205 13.69 -21.30 -21.22
C ASN A 205 13.64 -21.03 -19.70
N PRO A 206 13.18 -21.99 -18.87
CA PRO A 206 13.15 -21.87 -17.41
C PRO A 206 14.52 -21.59 -16.77
N GLY A 207 15.60 -22.06 -17.40
CA GLY A 207 16.97 -21.87 -16.94
C GLY A 207 17.57 -20.52 -17.30
N ASN A 208 16.82 -19.61 -17.93
CA ASN A 208 17.32 -18.30 -18.30
C ASN A 208 17.63 -17.48 -17.03
N PRO A 209 18.91 -17.10 -16.81
CA PRO A 209 19.32 -16.42 -15.57
C PRO A 209 19.11 -14.91 -15.61
N ILE A 210 18.80 -14.33 -16.77
CA ILE A 210 18.85 -12.88 -17.00
C ILE A 210 17.53 -12.28 -17.48
N ILE A 211 16.67 -13.02 -18.18
CA ILE A 211 15.32 -12.58 -18.60
C ILE A 211 14.31 -12.94 -17.51
N ASN A 212 13.96 -14.23 -17.37
CA ASN A 212 13.14 -14.75 -16.28
C ASN A 212 11.93 -13.83 -15.98
N THR A 213 11.79 -13.32 -14.74
CA THR A 213 10.67 -12.44 -14.34
C THR A 213 10.60 -11.07 -15.03
N ARG A 214 11.63 -10.66 -15.77
CA ARG A 214 11.62 -9.44 -16.60
C ARG A 214 10.77 -9.59 -17.86
N SER A 215 10.53 -10.82 -18.31
CA SER A 215 9.59 -11.12 -19.39
C SER A 215 8.14 -11.18 -18.88
N PHE A 216 7.20 -10.87 -19.77
CA PHE A 216 5.77 -11.11 -19.52
C PHE A 216 5.37 -12.60 -19.58
N GLY A 217 6.20 -13.52 -20.06
CA GLY A 217 5.90 -14.96 -20.05
C GLY A 217 6.39 -15.74 -21.27
N GLU A 218 5.87 -16.95 -21.44
CA GLU A 218 6.31 -17.88 -22.50
C GLU A 218 5.44 -17.85 -23.77
N ASN A 219 4.28 -17.21 -23.74
CA ASN A 219 3.39 -17.11 -24.90
C ASN A 219 3.69 -15.83 -25.71
N PRO A 220 4.15 -15.94 -26.97
CA PRO A 220 4.62 -14.78 -27.74
C PRO A 220 3.51 -13.77 -28.05
N GLU A 221 2.28 -14.21 -28.33
CA GLU A 221 1.14 -13.31 -28.57
C GLU A 221 0.78 -12.51 -27.32
N ARG A 222 0.86 -13.15 -26.15
CA ARG A 222 0.56 -12.50 -24.88
C ARG A 222 1.62 -11.49 -24.51
N VAL A 223 2.90 -11.84 -24.68
CA VAL A 223 4.04 -10.91 -24.52
C VAL A 223 3.86 -9.71 -25.45
N ALA A 224 3.53 -9.94 -26.72
CA ALA A 224 3.27 -8.89 -27.71
C ALA A 224 2.17 -7.89 -27.29
N GLN A 225 1.08 -8.38 -26.69
CA GLN A 225 -0.01 -7.53 -26.20
C GLN A 225 0.45 -6.61 -25.06
N PHE A 226 1.15 -7.16 -24.06
CA PHE A 226 1.66 -6.36 -22.94
C PHE A 226 2.73 -5.36 -23.36
N VAL A 227 3.67 -5.78 -24.23
CA VAL A 227 4.68 -4.90 -24.84
C VAL A 227 4.01 -3.71 -25.54
N SER A 228 2.98 -3.98 -26.36
CA SER A 228 2.26 -2.93 -27.09
C SER A 228 1.62 -1.91 -26.16
N GLU A 229 0.96 -2.37 -25.08
CA GLU A 229 0.29 -1.47 -24.13
C GLU A 229 1.28 -0.66 -23.28
N PHE A 230 2.40 -1.26 -22.86
CA PHE A 230 3.46 -0.50 -22.18
C PHE A 230 4.05 0.59 -23.10
N VAL A 231 4.38 0.23 -24.35
CA VAL A 231 4.89 1.18 -25.35
C VAL A 231 3.92 2.34 -25.54
N ARG A 232 2.62 2.06 -25.66
CA ARG A 232 1.58 3.10 -25.76
C ARG A 232 1.53 3.98 -24.51
N GLY A 233 1.54 3.38 -23.32
CA GLY A 233 1.54 4.09 -22.05
C GLY A 233 2.68 5.09 -21.95
N VAL A 234 3.90 4.68 -22.32
CA VAL A 234 5.07 5.57 -22.34
C VAL A 234 4.94 6.67 -23.39
N ARG A 235 4.61 6.30 -24.63
CA ARG A 235 4.59 7.23 -25.78
C ARG A 235 3.54 8.30 -25.66
N GLU A 236 2.32 7.92 -25.28
CA GLU A 236 1.19 8.84 -25.11
C GLU A 236 1.42 9.84 -23.97
N ASN A 237 2.36 9.55 -23.05
CA ASN A 237 2.69 10.39 -21.90
C ASN A 237 4.09 11.02 -21.98
N GLY A 238 4.65 11.12 -23.19
CA GLY A 238 5.80 11.98 -23.48
C GLY A 238 7.18 11.36 -23.23
N GLY A 239 7.28 10.04 -23.02
CA GLY A 239 8.55 9.31 -22.99
C GLY A 239 8.90 8.64 -24.32
N LEU A 240 10.15 8.19 -24.48
CA LEU A 240 10.59 7.25 -25.52
C LEU A 240 10.57 5.82 -24.93
N ALA A 241 9.83 4.90 -25.53
CA ALA A 241 9.83 3.49 -25.13
C ALA A 241 10.89 2.69 -25.90
N THR A 242 11.41 1.61 -25.29
CA THR A 242 12.43 0.75 -25.91
C THR A 242 12.08 -0.72 -25.77
N ALA A 243 11.79 -1.39 -26.88
CA ALA A 243 11.64 -2.85 -26.87
C ALA A 243 13.02 -3.52 -26.88
N LYS A 244 13.23 -4.50 -26.00
CA LYS A 244 14.54 -5.19 -25.83
C LYS A 244 14.39 -6.67 -25.48
N HIS A 245 15.33 -7.56 -25.78
CA HIS A 245 16.63 -7.32 -26.42
C HIS A 245 16.65 -8.00 -27.79
N PHE A 246 16.64 -7.21 -28.87
CA PHE A 246 16.49 -7.72 -30.23
C PHE A 246 17.71 -8.56 -30.66
N PRO A 247 17.53 -9.74 -31.31
CA PRO A 247 16.29 -10.28 -31.85
C PRO A 247 15.49 -11.21 -30.91
N GLY A 248 15.85 -11.32 -29.64
CA GLY A 248 15.18 -12.13 -28.62
C GLY A 248 16.17 -12.91 -27.76
N HIS A 249 16.21 -12.60 -26.46
CA HIS A 249 17.16 -13.16 -25.47
C HIS A 249 16.53 -14.25 -24.58
N GLY A 250 15.22 -14.50 -24.73
CA GLY A 250 14.45 -15.34 -23.81
C GLY A 250 14.83 -16.82 -23.73
N ASP A 251 15.50 -17.37 -24.77
CA ASP A 251 15.90 -18.79 -24.83
C ASP A 251 17.36 -19.06 -24.39
N THR A 252 18.08 -18.05 -23.92
CA THR A 252 19.49 -18.22 -23.53
C THR A 252 19.64 -18.88 -22.16
N ALA A 253 20.67 -19.73 -22.02
CA ALA A 253 21.08 -20.33 -20.74
C ALA A 253 22.36 -19.68 -20.16
N ALA A 254 22.86 -18.62 -20.80
CA ALA A 254 24.08 -17.92 -20.44
C ALA A 254 23.81 -16.41 -20.34
N ASP A 255 24.53 -15.74 -19.43
CA ASP A 255 24.41 -14.30 -19.20
C ASP A 255 25.32 -13.51 -20.14
N SER A 256 24.73 -12.61 -20.94
CA SER A 256 25.46 -11.74 -21.89
C SER A 256 26.43 -10.76 -21.23
N HIS A 257 26.30 -10.54 -19.92
CA HIS A 257 27.26 -9.72 -19.16
C HIS A 257 28.58 -10.46 -18.89
N ILE A 258 28.59 -11.79 -19.02
CA ILE A 258 29.75 -12.66 -18.73
C ILE A 258 30.41 -13.14 -20.04
N ASP A 259 29.63 -13.67 -20.98
CA ASP A 259 30.10 -14.17 -22.30
C ASP A 259 28.99 -14.01 -23.35
N LEU A 260 29.24 -14.34 -24.62
CA LEU A 260 28.31 -14.23 -25.74
C LEU A 260 27.29 -15.39 -25.76
N PRO A 261 26.00 -15.18 -25.41
CA PRO A 261 24.99 -16.23 -25.42
C PRO A 261 24.61 -16.60 -26.85
N VAL A 262 24.29 -17.87 -27.07
CA VAL A 262 23.96 -18.40 -28.41
C VAL A 262 22.50 -18.84 -28.47
N ILE A 263 21.75 -18.30 -29.43
CA ILE A 263 20.40 -18.78 -29.81
C ILE A 263 20.56 -19.72 -31.00
N ARG A 264 20.35 -21.03 -30.78
CA ARG A 264 20.51 -22.06 -31.84
C ARG A 264 19.25 -22.29 -32.68
N ALA A 265 18.22 -21.46 -32.49
CA ALA A 265 16.97 -21.55 -33.22
C ALA A 265 17.15 -21.32 -34.73
N ASP A 266 16.37 -22.02 -35.54
CA ASP A 266 16.27 -21.75 -36.98
C ASP A 266 15.42 -20.51 -37.28
N ARG A 267 15.43 -20.07 -38.54
CA ARG A 267 14.69 -18.87 -38.96
C ARG A 267 13.17 -19.00 -38.73
N ALA A 268 12.59 -20.18 -38.95
CA ALA A 268 11.15 -20.39 -38.80
C ALA A 268 10.72 -20.25 -37.33
N ARG A 269 11.54 -20.77 -36.41
CA ARG A 269 11.34 -20.61 -34.97
C ARG A 269 11.42 -19.13 -34.58
N LEU A 270 12.49 -18.43 -34.97
CA LEU A 270 12.66 -17.00 -34.72
C LEU A 270 11.47 -16.16 -35.19
N ASP A 271 10.92 -16.46 -36.37
CA ASP A 271 9.76 -15.75 -36.92
C ASP A 271 8.44 -16.05 -36.19
N SER A 272 8.33 -17.21 -35.54
CA SER A 272 7.12 -17.70 -34.86
C SER A 272 7.13 -17.53 -33.34
N LEU A 273 8.24 -17.09 -32.74
CA LEU A 273 8.34 -16.87 -31.30
C LEU A 273 9.07 -15.56 -30.98
N GLU A 274 10.37 -15.49 -31.21
CA GLU A 274 11.22 -14.39 -30.73
C GLU A 274 10.85 -13.05 -31.38
N LEU A 275 10.56 -13.04 -32.69
CA LEU A 275 10.29 -11.81 -33.43
C LEU A 275 8.85 -11.31 -33.30
N ILE A 276 7.92 -12.09 -32.73
CA ILE A 276 6.50 -11.70 -32.60
C ILE A 276 6.34 -10.43 -31.74
N PRO A 277 6.88 -10.36 -30.51
CA PRO A 277 6.78 -9.14 -29.71
C PRO A 277 7.44 -7.92 -30.34
N PHE A 278 8.54 -8.07 -31.07
CA PHE A 278 9.19 -6.95 -31.76
C PHE A 278 8.35 -6.42 -32.93
N ARG A 279 7.71 -7.30 -33.73
CA ARG A 279 6.74 -6.87 -34.76
C ARG A 279 5.56 -6.11 -34.15
N ALA A 280 5.09 -6.55 -32.99
CA ALA A 280 4.03 -5.87 -32.26
C ALA A 280 4.50 -4.51 -31.71
N ALA A 281 5.70 -4.42 -31.15
CA ALA A 281 6.30 -3.16 -30.71
C ALA A 281 6.44 -2.15 -31.86
N ILE A 282 6.93 -2.60 -33.04
CA ILE A 282 7.02 -1.77 -34.25
C ILE A 282 5.62 -1.28 -34.68
N SER A 283 4.62 -2.17 -34.64
CA SER A 283 3.22 -1.83 -34.97
C SER A 283 2.61 -0.83 -33.97
N ALA A 284 2.98 -0.94 -32.70
CA ALA A 284 2.68 0.02 -31.64
C ALA A 284 3.54 1.30 -31.72
N GLN A 285 4.35 1.43 -32.77
CA GLN A 285 5.25 2.55 -33.02
C GLN A 285 6.29 2.75 -31.92
N VAL A 286 6.93 1.70 -31.40
CA VAL A 286 8.02 1.85 -30.42
C VAL A 286 9.09 2.85 -30.89
N ASP A 287 9.61 3.69 -29.99
CA ASP A 287 10.58 4.74 -30.33
C ASP A 287 11.98 4.22 -30.59
N SER A 288 12.35 3.21 -29.81
CA SER A 288 13.65 2.58 -29.80
C SER A 288 13.55 1.05 -29.79
N ILE A 289 14.52 0.38 -30.39
CA ILE A 289 14.77 -1.04 -30.19
C ILE A 289 16.21 -1.18 -29.70
N MET A 290 16.37 -1.83 -28.55
CA MET A 290 17.69 -2.16 -28.01
C MET A 290 18.10 -3.55 -28.49
N THR A 291 19.31 -3.66 -29.02
CA THR A 291 19.87 -4.91 -29.53
C THR A 291 20.52 -5.70 -28.40
N GLY A 292 20.36 -7.01 -28.32
CA GLY A 292 21.12 -7.86 -27.39
C GLY A 292 22.47 -8.28 -27.97
N HIS A 293 23.47 -8.47 -27.11
CA HIS A 293 24.75 -9.08 -27.49
C HIS A 293 24.60 -10.60 -27.59
N LEU A 294 24.01 -11.07 -28.69
CA LEU A 294 23.64 -12.47 -28.91
C LEU A 294 24.28 -13.02 -30.18
N ASN A 295 24.77 -14.24 -30.15
CA ASN A 295 25.10 -15.00 -31.35
C ASN A 295 23.83 -15.74 -31.83
N VAL A 296 23.42 -15.49 -33.08
CA VAL A 296 22.23 -16.09 -33.69
C VAL A 296 22.59 -16.66 -35.07
N PRO A 297 23.12 -17.89 -35.17
CA PRO A 297 23.70 -18.43 -36.41
C PRO A 297 22.75 -18.44 -37.61
N ALA A 298 21.44 -18.55 -37.37
CA ALA A 298 20.42 -18.51 -38.43
C ALA A 298 20.23 -17.13 -39.08
N LEU A 299 20.74 -16.07 -38.45
CA LEU A 299 20.68 -14.69 -38.95
C LEU A 299 22.08 -14.12 -39.26
N GLU A 300 23.10 -14.52 -38.49
CA GLU A 300 24.50 -14.16 -38.68
C GLU A 300 25.38 -15.41 -38.61
N PRO A 301 25.87 -15.93 -39.75
CA PRO A 301 26.67 -17.15 -39.78
C PRO A 301 28.03 -17.04 -39.09
N ASP A 302 28.62 -15.83 -38.97
CA ASP A 302 29.89 -15.66 -38.25
C ASP A 302 29.67 -15.78 -36.72
N PRO A 303 30.20 -16.82 -36.07
CA PRO A 303 29.97 -17.06 -34.65
C PRO A 303 30.63 -16.01 -33.73
N ASN A 304 31.50 -15.17 -34.27
CA ASN A 304 32.15 -14.11 -33.51
C ASN A 304 31.45 -12.76 -33.61
N THR A 305 30.45 -12.61 -34.50
CA THR A 305 29.74 -11.36 -34.71
C THR A 305 28.40 -11.38 -33.96
N PRO A 306 28.27 -10.66 -32.82
CA PRO A 306 27.01 -10.58 -32.09
C PRO A 306 25.96 -9.79 -32.89
N ALA A 307 24.68 -9.96 -32.55
CA ALA A 307 23.56 -9.28 -33.18
C ALA A 307 23.72 -7.75 -33.20
N THR A 308 24.27 -7.16 -32.14
CA THR A 308 24.62 -5.72 -32.06
C THR A 308 25.63 -5.26 -33.11
N LEU A 309 26.47 -6.15 -33.63
CA LEU A 309 27.52 -5.85 -34.62
C LEU A 309 27.22 -6.40 -36.02
N SER A 310 26.06 -7.06 -36.22
CA SER A 310 25.71 -7.71 -37.49
C SER A 310 24.87 -6.80 -38.39
N HIS A 311 25.36 -6.56 -39.61
CA HIS A 311 24.59 -5.84 -40.64
C HIS A 311 23.33 -6.62 -41.06
N ASN A 312 23.43 -7.94 -41.16
CA ASN A 312 22.32 -8.82 -41.51
C ASN A 312 21.15 -8.68 -40.53
N ILE A 313 21.46 -8.46 -39.24
CA ILE A 313 20.45 -8.33 -38.19
C ILE A 313 19.94 -6.90 -38.06
N LEU A 314 20.83 -5.90 -37.95
CA LEU A 314 20.40 -4.52 -37.67
C LEU A 314 19.86 -3.79 -38.91
N THR A 315 20.42 -4.08 -40.08
CA THR A 315 20.01 -3.42 -41.32
C THR A 315 19.08 -4.32 -42.13
N ASP A 316 19.50 -5.50 -42.55
CA ASP A 316 18.70 -6.30 -43.47
C ASP A 316 17.42 -6.83 -42.82
N LEU A 317 17.51 -7.38 -41.60
CA LEU A 317 16.32 -7.83 -40.87
C LEU A 317 15.55 -6.65 -40.27
N LEU A 318 16.15 -5.89 -39.34
CA LEU A 318 15.40 -4.92 -38.54
C LEU A 318 14.96 -3.69 -39.36
N ARG A 319 15.89 -3.05 -40.09
CA ARG A 319 15.60 -1.82 -40.83
C ARG A 319 14.80 -2.09 -42.11
N GLN A 320 15.18 -3.11 -42.88
CA GLN A 320 14.58 -3.38 -44.20
C GLN A 320 13.39 -4.34 -44.10
N GLN A 321 13.58 -5.60 -43.67
CA GLN A 321 12.51 -6.60 -43.67
C GLN A 321 11.38 -6.26 -42.68
N LEU A 322 11.71 -5.84 -41.45
CA LEU A 322 10.73 -5.45 -40.44
C LEU A 322 10.30 -3.97 -40.56
N GLY A 323 10.95 -3.19 -41.44
CA GLY A 323 10.57 -1.82 -41.76
C GLY A 323 10.74 -0.82 -40.62
N TYR A 324 11.54 -1.11 -39.59
CA TYR A 324 11.63 -0.29 -38.39
C TYR A 324 12.32 1.07 -38.66
N GLN A 325 11.64 2.19 -38.37
CA GLN A 325 12.16 3.54 -38.67
C GLN A 325 12.69 4.31 -37.45
N GLY A 326 12.54 3.77 -36.24
CA GLY A 326 12.99 4.42 -35.00
C GLY A 326 14.49 4.26 -34.73
N LEU A 327 14.89 4.58 -33.50
CA LEU A 327 16.28 4.47 -33.04
C LEU A 327 16.66 3.01 -32.82
N ILE A 328 17.82 2.61 -33.33
CA ILE A 328 18.48 1.35 -32.93
C ILE A 328 19.54 1.72 -31.91
N VAL A 329 19.39 1.26 -30.67
CA VAL A 329 20.37 1.48 -29.59
C VAL A 329 21.05 0.16 -29.24
N THR A 330 22.35 0.19 -28.98
CA THR A 330 23.04 -1.01 -28.49
C THR A 330 22.60 -1.34 -27.06
N ASP A 331 22.80 -2.59 -26.62
CA ASP A 331 22.96 -2.85 -25.19
C ASP A 331 24.24 -2.16 -24.68
N ALA A 332 24.49 -2.23 -23.38
CA ALA A 332 25.67 -1.62 -22.77
C ALA A 332 26.98 -2.20 -23.37
N MET A 333 27.73 -1.36 -24.07
CA MET A 333 28.93 -1.76 -24.82
C MET A 333 30.11 -2.19 -23.93
N ASP A 334 29.98 -2.05 -22.60
CA ASP A 334 30.92 -2.53 -21.58
C ASP A 334 30.68 -3.98 -21.12
N MET A 335 29.64 -4.63 -21.65
CA MET A 335 29.32 -6.03 -21.37
C MET A 335 30.32 -7.01 -21.99
N GLY A 336 30.52 -8.14 -21.32
CA GLY A 336 31.45 -9.22 -21.72
C GLY A 336 31.19 -9.79 -23.12
N GLY A 337 29.93 -9.84 -23.56
CA GLY A 337 29.55 -10.26 -24.91
C GLY A 337 30.18 -9.44 -26.05
N ILE A 338 30.71 -8.26 -25.75
CA ILE A 338 31.45 -7.40 -26.69
C ILE A 338 32.92 -7.28 -26.28
N THR A 339 33.20 -6.87 -25.03
CA THR A 339 34.52 -6.43 -24.58
C THR A 339 35.57 -7.54 -24.55
N VAL A 340 35.15 -8.81 -24.45
CA VAL A 340 36.07 -9.96 -24.51
C VAL A 340 36.62 -10.18 -25.93
N ARG A 341 35.93 -9.68 -26.97
CA ARG A 341 36.24 -9.99 -28.39
C ARG A 341 36.76 -8.80 -29.18
N TYR A 342 36.31 -7.60 -28.84
CA TYR A 342 36.60 -6.40 -29.62
C TYR A 342 37.12 -5.29 -28.73
N ALA A 343 38.15 -4.58 -29.20
CA ALA A 343 38.59 -3.33 -28.58
C ALA A 343 37.44 -2.30 -28.61
N PRO A 344 37.27 -1.45 -27.57
CA PRO A 344 36.14 -0.53 -27.46
C PRO A 344 35.85 0.31 -28.71
N GLY A 345 36.89 0.90 -29.31
CA GLY A 345 36.75 1.70 -30.53
C GLY A 345 36.31 0.89 -31.76
N GLU A 346 36.83 -0.32 -31.93
CA GLU A 346 36.46 -1.20 -33.05
C GLU A 346 35.02 -1.70 -32.92
N ALA A 347 34.59 -2.03 -31.69
CA ALA A 347 33.20 -2.41 -31.41
C ALA A 347 32.22 -1.27 -31.76
N ALA A 348 32.55 -0.04 -31.37
CA ALA A 348 31.77 1.16 -31.70
C ALA A 348 31.61 1.34 -33.22
N VAL A 349 32.71 1.25 -33.97
CA VAL A 349 32.69 1.36 -35.44
C VAL A 349 31.83 0.27 -36.08
N ARG A 350 31.97 -0.99 -35.62
CA ARG A 350 31.17 -2.12 -36.13
C ARG A 350 29.69 -1.95 -35.88
N ALA A 351 29.29 -1.55 -34.67
CA ALA A 351 27.89 -1.34 -34.32
C ALA A 351 27.23 -0.26 -35.21
N VAL A 352 27.91 0.87 -35.41
CA VAL A 352 27.40 1.96 -36.26
C VAL A 352 27.33 1.52 -37.73
N ALA A 353 28.37 0.84 -38.23
CA ALA A 353 28.38 0.29 -39.59
C ALA A 353 27.28 -0.76 -39.82
N ALA A 354 26.99 -1.58 -38.81
CA ALA A 354 25.94 -2.59 -38.84
C ALA A 354 24.53 -1.99 -38.90
N GLY A 355 24.28 -0.88 -38.21
CA GLY A 355 22.98 -0.21 -38.24
C GLY A 355 22.57 0.53 -36.96
N ALA A 356 23.36 0.46 -35.88
CA ALA A 356 23.07 1.14 -34.62
C ALA A 356 23.12 2.67 -34.78
N ASP A 357 22.11 3.38 -34.29
CA ASP A 357 22.05 4.84 -34.27
C ASP A 357 22.65 5.41 -32.98
N CYS A 358 22.57 4.66 -31.87
CA CYS A 358 23.06 5.07 -30.55
C CYS A 358 23.92 3.97 -29.91
N LEU A 359 25.10 4.34 -29.42
CA LEU A 359 26.04 3.50 -28.67
C LEU A 359 25.87 3.76 -27.18
N LEU A 360 25.31 2.80 -26.47
CA LEU A 360 25.05 2.87 -25.03
C LEU A 360 26.28 2.40 -24.26
N MET A 361 26.72 3.20 -23.27
CA MET A 361 27.80 2.87 -22.34
C MET A 361 29.10 2.38 -23.03
N PRO A 362 29.67 3.15 -23.99
CA PRO A 362 30.99 2.82 -24.51
C PRO A 362 32.01 2.80 -23.34
N PRO A 363 32.83 1.74 -23.18
CA PRO A 363 33.74 1.61 -22.03
C PRO A 363 34.73 2.76 -21.89
N VAL A 364 35.17 3.28 -23.05
CA VAL A 364 36.09 4.40 -23.16
C VAL A 364 35.51 5.34 -24.23
N PRO A 365 34.70 6.34 -23.84
CA PRO A 365 34.01 7.23 -24.77
C PRO A 365 34.96 7.93 -25.76
N ASP A 366 36.11 8.41 -25.30
CA ASP A 366 37.14 9.03 -26.14
C ASP A 366 37.65 8.09 -27.23
N ALA A 367 38.00 6.85 -26.87
CA ALA A 367 38.50 5.87 -27.85
C ALA A 367 37.42 5.47 -28.87
N ALA A 368 36.16 5.43 -28.45
CA ALA A 368 35.03 5.23 -29.36
C ALA A 368 34.88 6.41 -30.32
N PHE A 369 34.99 7.65 -29.82
CA PHE A 369 34.93 8.87 -30.60
C PHE A 369 36.04 8.92 -31.66
N GLU A 370 37.30 8.71 -31.26
CA GLU A 370 38.47 8.72 -32.14
C GLU A 370 38.37 7.64 -33.24
N ALA A 371 37.95 6.43 -32.87
CA ALA A 371 37.78 5.34 -33.82
C ALA A 371 36.67 5.62 -34.85
N LEU A 372 35.54 6.20 -34.41
CA LEU A 372 34.47 6.64 -35.31
C LEU A 372 34.94 7.76 -36.24
N GLN A 373 35.73 8.71 -35.74
CA GLN A 373 36.31 9.78 -36.55
C GLN A 373 37.22 9.20 -37.64
N ALA A 374 38.09 8.26 -37.30
CA ALA A 374 38.95 7.56 -38.25
C ALA A 374 38.14 6.73 -39.26
N ALA A 375 37.07 6.06 -38.83
CA ALA A 375 36.20 5.27 -39.68
C ALA A 375 35.40 6.12 -40.69
N VAL A 376 34.95 7.31 -40.29
CA VAL A 376 34.29 8.27 -41.20
C VAL A 376 35.30 8.84 -42.19
N LYS A 377 36.50 9.21 -41.72
CA LYS A 377 37.56 9.76 -42.57
C LYS A 377 38.04 8.75 -43.63
N SER A 378 38.12 7.47 -43.28
CA SER A 378 38.50 6.39 -44.19
C SER A 378 37.38 5.91 -45.11
N GLY A 379 36.13 6.32 -44.86
CA GLY A 379 34.95 5.87 -45.61
C GLY A 379 34.36 4.53 -45.16
N ARG A 380 34.90 3.90 -44.10
CA ARG A 380 34.32 2.70 -43.49
C ARG A 380 32.92 2.96 -42.92
N ILE A 381 32.65 4.19 -42.48
CA ILE A 381 31.31 4.70 -42.22
C ILE A 381 31.06 5.84 -43.21
N SER A 382 30.05 5.68 -44.08
CA SER A 382 29.71 6.74 -45.04
C SER A 382 29.07 7.95 -44.35
N LYS A 383 29.17 9.12 -44.99
CA LYS A 383 28.53 10.35 -44.50
C LYS A 383 27.01 10.20 -44.46
N GLU A 384 26.43 9.49 -45.43
CA GLU A 384 25.00 9.22 -45.53
C GLU A 384 24.53 8.35 -44.36
N ARG A 385 25.32 7.35 -43.97
CA ARG A 385 25.03 6.48 -42.82
C ARG A 385 25.06 7.25 -41.51
N LEU A 386 26.09 8.09 -41.33
CA LEU A 386 26.23 8.99 -40.18
C LEU A 386 25.06 9.98 -40.11
N ASP A 387 24.74 10.66 -41.21
CA ASP A 387 23.65 11.62 -41.27
C ASP A 387 22.29 10.95 -41.04
N ALA A 388 22.09 9.71 -41.49
CA ALA A 388 20.88 8.95 -41.21
C ALA A 388 20.70 8.66 -39.70
N ALA A 389 21.77 8.24 -39.00
CA ALA A 389 21.73 8.02 -37.56
C ALA A 389 21.40 9.31 -36.79
N VAL A 390 22.17 10.36 -37.04
CA VAL A 390 22.03 11.64 -36.33
C VAL A 390 20.66 12.26 -36.62
N ARG A 391 20.13 12.13 -37.83
CA ARG A 391 18.78 12.58 -38.16
C ARG A 391 17.72 11.92 -37.26
N ARG A 392 17.79 10.60 -37.03
CA ARG A 392 16.84 9.91 -36.15
C ARG A 392 16.95 10.38 -34.70
N ILE A 393 18.18 10.63 -34.22
CA ILE A 393 18.44 11.17 -32.87
C ILE A 393 17.84 12.57 -32.73
N LEU A 394 18.05 13.46 -33.71
CA LEU A 394 17.45 14.78 -33.74
C LEU A 394 15.92 14.72 -33.83
N GLN A 395 15.36 13.78 -34.61
CA GLN A 395 13.91 13.56 -34.68
C GLN A 395 13.33 13.14 -33.32
N ALA A 396 14.00 12.27 -32.57
CA ALA A 396 13.59 11.89 -31.22
C ALA A 396 13.62 13.10 -30.25
N LYS A 397 14.68 13.91 -30.31
CA LYS A 397 14.81 15.16 -29.52
C LYS A 397 13.70 16.16 -29.84
N ALA A 398 13.38 16.33 -31.12
CA ALA A 398 12.32 17.21 -31.58
C ALA A 398 10.92 16.69 -31.22
N ARG A 399 10.69 15.37 -31.27
CA ARG A 399 9.42 14.75 -30.84
C ARG A 399 9.12 15.03 -29.38
N LEU A 400 10.15 15.03 -28.54
CA LEU A 400 10.07 15.35 -27.12
C LEU A 400 10.01 16.87 -26.83
N GLY A 401 10.08 17.71 -27.86
CA GLY A 401 10.05 19.17 -27.72
C GLY A 401 11.32 19.78 -27.13
N LEU A 402 12.42 19.03 -27.03
CA LEU A 402 13.65 19.47 -26.37
C LEU A 402 14.38 20.60 -27.12
N ASN A 403 14.09 20.76 -28.41
CA ASN A 403 14.55 21.90 -29.20
C ASN A 403 13.86 23.23 -28.82
N ALA A 404 12.71 23.16 -28.15
CA ALA A 404 11.97 24.33 -27.67
C ALA A 404 12.12 24.53 -26.15
N SER A 405 12.01 23.45 -25.36
CA SER A 405 12.21 23.48 -23.92
C SER A 405 12.83 22.17 -23.44
N ARG A 406 14.00 22.27 -22.81
CA ARG A 406 14.81 21.12 -22.33
C ARG A 406 15.12 21.13 -20.84
N LEU A 407 14.62 22.13 -20.11
CA LEU A 407 14.79 22.23 -18.67
C LEU A 407 13.51 21.81 -17.95
N VAL A 408 13.66 21.21 -16.77
CA VAL A 408 12.56 20.83 -15.90
C VAL A 408 12.41 21.80 -14.73
N ASP A 409 11.18 21.94 -14.24
CA ASP A 409 10.87 22.72 -13.04
C ASP A 409 11.09 21.87 -11.78
N VAL A 410 12.20 22.14 -11.10
CA VAL A 410 12.61 21.44 -9.87
C VAL A 410 11.58 21.61 -8.75
N ASN A 411 10.84 22.73 -8.71
CA ASN A 411 9.83 22.97 -7.67
C ASN A 411 8.56 22.14 -7.86
N ALA A 412 8.35 21.56 -9.05
CA ALA A 412 7.19 20.74 -9.36
C ALA A 412 7.38 19.25 -9.04
N ILE A 413 8.61 18.80 -8.72
CA ILE A 413 8.95 17.38 -8.56
C ILE A 413 8.11 16.70 -7.48
N ASN A 414 7.96 17.30 -6.30
CA ASN A 414 7.16 16.76 -5.19
C ASN A 414 5.68 16.49 -5.52
N LYS A 415 5.15 17.07 -6.60
CA LYS A 415 3.77 16.82 -7.05
C LYS A 415 3.67 15.74 -8.13
N LYS A 416 4.81 15.26 -8.64
CA LYS A 416 4.91 14.46 -9.86
C LYS A 416 5.74 13.19 -9.72
N ILE A 417 6.25 12.87 -8.53
CA ILE A 417 6.99 11.63 -8.29
C ILE A 417 6.52 11.00 -6.97
N GLY A 418 6.43 9.68 -6.95
CA GLY A 418 6.15 8.90 -5.74
C GLY A 418 4.81 9.21 -5.08
N SER A 419 3.82 9.69 -5.85
CA SER A 419 2.54 10.11 -5.26
C SER A 419 1.81 8.92 -4.64
N ALA A 420 1.12 9.14 -3.50
CA ALA A 420 0.37 8.09 -2.82
C ALA A 420 -0.68 7.40 -3.72
N VAL A 421 -1.26 8.14 -4.68
CA VAL A 421 -2.21 7.59 -5.66
C VAL A 421 -1.52 6.59 -6.57
N TRP A 422 -0.31 6.90 -7.05
CA TRP A 422 0.43 6.00 -7.94
C TRP A 422 1.05 4.82 -7.21
N GLN A 423 1.53 5.02 -5.98
CA GLN A 423 1.96 3.91 -5.13
C GLN A 423 0.79 2.95 -4.88
N LYS A 424 -0.42 3.47 -4.64
CA LYS A 424 -1.64 2.65 -4.55
C LYS A 424 -1.94 1.94 -5.86
N GLU A 425 -1.88 2.61 -7.01
CA GLU A 425 -2.13 1.96 -8.31
C GLU A 425 -1.12 0.83 -8.58
N ALA A 426 0.16 1.04 -8.26
CA ALA A 426 1.20 0.03 -8.40
C ALA A 426 0.98 -1.16 -7.43
N GLN A 427 0.58 -0.89 -6.20
CA GLN A 427 0.19 -1.91 -5.24
C GLN A 427 -1.01 -2.73 -5.73
N ASP A 428 -2.06 -2.07 -6.23
CA ASP A 428 -3.25 -2.76 -6.75
C ASP A 428 -2.91 -3.64 -7.97
N ILE A 429 -1.95 -3.23 -8.81
CA ILE A 429 -1.41 -4.04 -9.91
C ILE A 429 -0.68 -5.27 -9.37
N SER A 430 0.17 -5.09 -8.35
CA SER A 430 0.89 -6.19 -7.68
C SER A 430 -0.07 -7.20 -7.05
N ASP A 431 -1.13 -6.72 -6.38
CA ASP A 431 -2.15 -7.54 -5.73
C ASP A 431 -2.83 -8.50 -6.72
N ARG A 432 -3.07 -8.06 -7.97
CA ARG A 432 -3.64 -8.91 -9.03
C ARG A 432 -2.67 -10.00 -9.52
N GLY A 433 -1.36 -9.74 -9.45
CA GLY A 433 -0.31 -10.63 -9.98
C GLY A 433 -0.01 -11.85 -9.09
N VAL A 434 -0.36 -11.78 -7.80
CA VAL A 434 -0.11 -12.87 -6.86
C VAL A 434 -0.80 -14.16 -7.32
N THR A 435 -0.05 -15.26 -7.35
CA THR A 435 -0.50 -16.55 -7.88
C THR A 435 -0.29 -17.67 -6.85
N LEU A 436 -1.36 -18.37 -6.49
CA LEU A 436 -1.31 -19.55 -5.62
C LEU A 436 -1.01 -20.80 -6.46
N LEU A 437 0.17 -21.40 -6.25
CA LEU A 437 0.66 -22.55 -7.03
C LEU A 437 0.36 -23.88 -6.38
N ARG A 438 0.25 -23.90 -5.05
CA ARG A 438 -0.08 -25.10 -4.28
C ARG A 438 -0.72 -24.69 -2.96
N ASP A 439 -1.76 -25.41 -2.55
CA ASP A 439 -2.30 -25.36 -1.18
C ASP A 439 -3.04 -26.67 -0.87
N THR A 440 -2.31 -27.77 -0.90
CA THR A 440 -2.84 -29.12 -0.64
C THR A 440 -3.54 -29.26 0.72
N PRO A 441 -3.05 -28.65 1.82
CA PRO A 441 -3.69 -28.73 3.13
C PRO A 441 -4.77 -27.67 3.34
N HIS A 442 -5.10 -26.84 2.34
CA HIS A 442 -6.06 -25.73 2.45
C HIS A 442 -5.77 -24.77 3.61
N ARG A 443 -4.51 -24.32 3.72
CA ARG A 443 -4.07 -23.43 4.82
C ARG A 443 -4.50 -21.99 4.64
N LEU A 444 -4.75 -21.56 3.40
CA LEU A 444 -5.08 -20.17 3.10
C LEU A 444 -6.60 -19.96 2.93
N PRO A 445 -7.13 -18.78 3.29
CA PRO A 445 -6.42 -17.68 3.97
C PRO A 445 -6.23 -17.98 5.47
N LEU A 446 -5.18 -17.39 6.05
CA LEU A 446 -4.98 -17.32 7.49
C LEU A 446 -6.01 -16.40 8.14
N ASP A 447 -6.42 -16.72 9.38
CA ASP A 447 -7.38 -15.93 10.15
C ASP A 447 -6.67 -15.10 11.23
N GLY A 448 -6.44 -13.82 10.95
CA GLY A 448 -5.81 -12.89 11.89
C GLY A 448 -6.69 -12.53 13.11
N THR A 449 -7.96 -12.97 13.15
CA THR A 449 -8.81 -12.84 14.34
C THR A 449 -8.49 -13.89 15.40
N LYS A 450 -7.77 -14.95 15.04
CA LYS A 450 -7.32 -16.00 15.96
C LYS A 450 -5.94 -15.69 16.54
N SER A 451 -5.68 -16.23 17.71
CA SER A 451 -4.35 -16.14 18.32
C SER A 451 -3.41 -17.05 17.56
N SER A 452 -2.27 -16.51 17.11
CA SER A 452 -1.27 -17.25 16.36
C SER A 452 0.07 -16.54 16.41
N ARG A 453 1.14 -17.33 16.49
CA ARG A 453 2.54 -16.89 16.45
C ARG A 453 3.19 -17.42 15.17
N ALA A 454 4.02 -16.59 14.54
CA ALA A 454 4.70 -16.95 13.31
C ALA A 454 6.22 -17.01 13.48
N LEU A 455 6.85 -17.93 12.75
CA LEU A 455 8.27 -17.87 12.43
C LEU A 455 8.43 -17.40 10.98
N LEU A 456 9.01 -16.23 10.77
CA LEU A 456 9.41 -15.76 9.44
C LEU A 456 10.86 -16.17 9.16
N LEU A 457 11.09 -16.92 8.09
CA LEU A 457 12.41 -17.16 7.52
C LEU A 457 12.54 -16.35 6.24
N ALA A 458 13.29 -15.25 6.27
CA ALA A 458 13.49 -14.38 5.12
C ALA A 458 14.89 -14.59 4.54
N PHE A 459 14.97 -15.33 3.43
CA PHE A 459 16.22 -15.74 2.81
C PHE A 459 16.41 -15.03 1.48
N TYR A 460 17.47 -14.23 1.39
CA TYR A 460 17.82 -13.46 0.22
C TYR A 460 19.02 -14.09 -0.49
N ALA A 461 18.88 -14.41 -1.77
CA ALA A 461 19.94 -14.99 -2.58
C ALA A 461 20.96 -13.96 -3.10
N ASP A 462 20.99 -12.77 -2.49
CA ASP A 462 21.82 -11.62 -2.85
C ASP A 462 22.14 -10.80 -1.58
N PRO A 463 23.13 -9.89 -1.58
CA PRO A 463 23.38 -8.99 -0.45
C PRO A 463 22.20 -8.06 -0.21
N GLU A 464 21.61 -8.15 0.98
CA GLU A 464 20.49 -7.32 1.42
C GLU A 464 20.59 -7.15 2.94
N PRO A 465 20.82 -5.94 3.48
CA PRO A 465 20.97 -5.74 4.93
C PRO A 465 19.67 -5.98 5.71
N TYR A 466 18.50 -5.81 5.10
CA TYR A 466 17.20 -6.00 5.77
C TYR A 466 16.26 -6.94 4.99
N PRO A 467 16.61 -8.23 4.79
CA PRO A 467 15.82 -9.13 3.95
C PRO A 467 14.39 -9.25 4.42
N GLY A 468 13.38 -8.91 3.61
CA GLY A 468 11.97 -9.13 3.97
C GLY A 468 11.42 -8.21 5.06
N GLU A 469 11.93 -6.97 5.17
CA GLU A 469 11.45 -5.97 6.14
C GLU A 469 9.97 -5.59 5.92
N ASP A 470 9.56 -5.34 4.67
CA ASP A 470 8.18 -4.98 4.35
C ASP A 470 7.21 -6.12 4.67
N LEU A 471 7.59 -7.35 4.32
CA LEU A 471 6.82 -8.54 4.69
C LEU A 471 6.71 -8.67 6.21
N GLU A 472 7.81 -8.54 6.95
CA GLU A 472 7.79 -8.63 8.41
C GLU A 472 6.86 -7.59 9.03
N ARG A 473 6.92 -6.34 8.57
CA ARG A 473 6.05 -5.25 9.04
C ARG A 473 4.58 -5.61 8.86
N GLU A 474 4.20 -6.12 7.69
CA GLU A 474 2.84 -6.58 7.43
C GLU A 474 2.45 -7.77 8.33
N LEU A 475 3.33 -8.76 8.50
CA LEU A 475 3.05 -9.93 9.34
C LEU A 475 2.91 -9.57 10.83
N ARG A 476 3.74 -8.65 11.35
CA ARG A 476 3.69 -8.18 12.75
C ARG A 476 2.37 -7.50 13.09
N SER A 477 1.70 -6.91 12.11
CA SER A 477 0.36 -6.34 12.32
C SER A 477 -0.75 -7.40 12.35
N ARG A 478 -0.50 -8.64 11.92
CA ARG A 478 -1.54 -9.68 11.76
C ARG A 478 -1.37 -10.87 12.70
N PHE A 479 -0.14 -11.18 13.13
CA PHE A 479 0.15 -12.18 14.16
C PHE A 479 0.29 -11.56 15.56
N ASP A 480 0.14 -12.36 16.61
CA ASP A 480 0.37 -11.93 17.99
C ASP A 480 1.88 -11.75 18.27
N SER A 481 2.72 -12.58 17.63
CA SER A 481 4.16 -12.41 17.60
C SER A 481 4.77 -12.99 16.32
N VAL A 482 5.89 -12.40 15.90
CA VAL A 482 6.69 -12.88 14.76
C VAL A 482 8.14 -12.98 15.23
N ALA A 483 8.65 -14.21 15.29
CA ALA A 483 10.08 -14.48 15.40
C ALA A 483 10.66 -14.50 13.99
N THR A 484 11.82 -13.89 13.78
CA THR A 484 12.37 -13.69 12.44
C THR A 484 13.80 -14.19 12.35
N LEU A 485 14.09 -15.02 11.36
CA LEU A 485 15.44 -15.41 10.96
C LEU A 485 15.71 -14.83 9.58
N ARG A 486 16.83 -14.11 9.44
CA ARG A 486 17.23 -13.45 8.20
C ARG A 486 18.55 -14.02 7.72
N ALA A 487 18.63 -14.33 6.44
CA ALA A 487 19.87 -14.72 5.81
C ALA A 487 20.01 -14.00 4.46
N ASP A 488 21.24 -13.64 4.13
CA ASP A 488 21.63 -13.09 2.85
C ASP A 488 23.02 -13.65 2.46
N THR A 489 23.57 -13.22 1.33
CA THR A 489 24.88 -13.75 0.88
C THR A 489 26.09 -12.99 1.44
N ARG A 490 25.88 -11.95 2.26
CA ARG A 490 26.94 -11.06 2.74
C ARG A 490 26.93 -10.82 4.25
N PHE A 491 25.80 -10.45 4.85
CA PHE A 491 25.76 -9.98 6.24
C PHE A 491 25.47 -11.09 7.23
N VAL A 492 24.50 -11.96 6.92
CA VAL A 492 24.10 -13.06 7.80
C VAL A 492 24.05 -14.36 7.01
N ASN A 493 25.02 -15.24 7.23
CA ASN A 493 25.07 -16.54 6.58
C ASN A 493 24.04 -17.51 7.20
N ALA A 494 23.32 -18.28 6.38
CA ALA A 494 22.31 -19.22 6.88
C ALA A 494 22.88 -20.36 7.75
N SER A 495 24.14 -20.75 7.55
CA SER A 495 24.78 -21.86 8.28
C SER A 495 24.95 -21.60 9.79
N ILE A 496 24.97 -20.33 10.21
CA ILE A 496 25.08 -19.96 11.63
C ILE A 496 23.72 -19.84 12.32
N LEU A 497 22.63 -19.86 11.57
CA LEU A 497 21.28 -19.73 12.10
C LEU A 497 20.78 -21.07 12.62
N LYS A 498 19.98 -21.02 13.68
CA LYS A 498 19.31 -22.18 14.25
C LYS A 498 17.81 -21.90 14.31
N LEU A 499 17.02 -22.88 13.88
CA LEU A 499 15.57 -22.80 14.05
C LEU A 499 15.23 -22.74 15.55
N PRO A 500 14.29 -21.87 15.96
CA PRO A 500 13.79 -21.89 17.33
C PRO A 500 13.01 -23.20 17.58
N PRO A 501 12.79 -23.57 18.85
CA PRO A 501 12.01 -24.76 19.19
C PRO A 501 10.63 -24.74 18.49
N PRO A 502 10.15 -25.87 17.93
CA PRO A 502 8.88 -25.90 17.19
C PRO A 502 7.68 -25.35 17.98
N ASP A 503 7.66 -25.46 19.31
CA ASP A 503 6.55 -24.98 20.14
C ASP A 503 6.54 -23.47 20.39
N SER A 504 7.55 -22.75 19.88
CA SER A 504 7.61 -21.28 19.91
C SER A 504 6.77 -20.58 18.84
N TYR A 505 6.31 -21.31 17.82
CA TYR A 505 5.47 -20.78 16.75
C TYR A 505 4.39 -21.79 16.32
N ASP A 506 3.34 -21.29 15.68
CA ASP A 506 2.19 -22.08 15.23
C ASP A 506 2.21 -22.29 13.71
N VAL A 507 2.85 -21.37 12.97
CA VAL A 507 3.08 -21.44 11.52
C VAL A 507 4.44 -20.86 11.16
N ALA A 508 5.14 -21.48 10.21
CA ALA A 508 6.35 -20.93 9.60
C ALA A 508 6.02 -20.32 8.23
N ILE A 509 6.50 -19.10 7.99
CA ILE A 509 6.47 -18.41 6.70
C ILE A 509 7.88 -18.43 6.13
N LEU A 510 8.11 -19.23 5.09
CA LEU A 510 9.39 -19.32 4.39
C LEU A 510 9.35 -18.39 3.18
N ALA A 511 10.06 -17.27 3.25
CA ALA A 511 10.14 -16.28 2.19
C ALA A 511 11.49 -16.37 1.47
N LEU A 512 11.46 -16.73 0.18
CA LEU A 512 12.64 -16.91 -0.66
C LEU A 512 12.72 -15.76 -1.66
N PHE A 513 13.73 -14.90 -1.50
CA PHE A 513 13.98 -13.74 -2.35
C PHE A 513 15.13 -14.02 -3.29
N VAL A 514 14.85 -14.01 -4.60
CA VAL A 514 15.85 -14.21 -5.64
C VAL A 514 15.72 -13.12 -6.68
N ARG A 515 16.74 -12.26 -6.74
CA ARG A 515 16.84 -11.23 -7.78
C ARG A 515 17.35 -11.84 -9.07
N VAL A 516 16.74 -11.43 -10.18
CA VAL A 516 17.32 -11.54 -11.53
C VAL A 516 18.22 -10.33 -11.71
N SER A 517 19.52 -10.55 -11.89
CA SER A 517 20.53 -9.49 -11.99
C SER A 517 21.66 -9.87 -12.93
N ASP A 518 22.32 -8.85 -13.49
CA ASP A 518 23.50 -9.02 -14.31
C ASP A 518 24.65 -9.68 -13.54
N ARG A 519 25.46 -10.46 -14.25
CA ARG A 519 26.68 -11.13 -13.77
C ARG A 519 26.48 -12.14 -12.64
N LYS A 520 25.24 -12.46 -12.28
CA LYS A 520 24.91 -13.45 -11.22
C LYS A 520 24.99 -14.89 -11.71
N GLY A 521 24.63 -15.13 -12.98
CA GLY A 521 24.72 -16.44 -13.63
C GLY A 521 23.72 -17.51 -13.16
N ASN A 522 22.93 -17.29 -12.10
CA ASN A 522 21.85 -18.19 -11.68
C ASN A 522 20.71 -17.43 -10.98
N VAL A 523 19.55 -18.08 -10.90
CA VAL A 523 18.32 -17.58 -10.26
C VAL A 523 17.79 -18.59 -9.22
N ASP A 524 18.71 -19.15 -8.42
CA ASP A 524 18.40 -20.11 -7.36
C ASP A 524 18.81 -19.56 -5.98
N VAL A 525 18.41 -20.25 -4.92
CA VAL A 525 18.83 -19.98 -3.55
C VAL A 525 20.16 -20.67 -3.22
N PRO A 526 21.06 -20.04 -2.43
CA PRO A 526 22.29 -20.68 -1.95
C PRO A 526 22.03 -22.01 -1.22
N ALA A 527 22.98 -22.93 -1.32
CA ALA A 527 22.85 -24.30 -0.79
C ALA A 527 22.61 -24.32 0.72
N GLU A 528 23.25 -23.43 1.47
CA GLU A 528 23.08 -23.26 2.91
C GLU A 528 21.70 -22.73 3.29
N GLN A 529 21.12 -21.84 2.48
CA GLN A 529 19.76 -21.33 2.67
C GLN A 529 18.74 -22.43 2.37
N ALA A 530 18.96 -23.19 1.28
CA ALA A 530 18.14 -24.35 0.94
C ALA A 530 18.17 -25.42 2.05
N ALA A 531 19.34 -25.73 2.61
CA ALA A 531 19.49 -26.69 3.69
C ALA A 531 18.72 -26.27 4.96
N LEU A 532 18.74 -24.98 5.32
CA LEU A 532 17.97 -24.47 6.45
C LEU A 532 16.46 -24.46 6.16
N ALA A 533 16.05 -24.12 4.94
CA ALA A 533 14.66 -24.24 4.50
C ALA A 533 14.16 -25.69 4.57
N GLU A 534 14.96 -26.67 4.16
CA GLU A 534 14.62 -28.10 4.29
C GLU A 534 14.42 -28.54 5.74
N GLN A 535 15.13 -27.95 6.70
CA GLN A 535 14.92 -28.24 8.11
C GLN A 535 13.55 -27.78 8.61
N VAL A 536 13.03 -26.64 8.15
CA VAL A 536 11.73 -26.14 8.65
C VAL A 536 10.58 -27.07 8.24
N PHE A 537 10.63 -27.68 7.05
CA PHE A 537 9.64 -28.67 6.60
C PHE A 537 9.66 -29.97 7.43
N LYS A 538 10.77 -30.28 8.11
CA LYS A 538 10.91 -31.47 8.97
C LYS A 538 10.40 -31.26 10.40
N THR A 539 9.99 -30.04 10.75
CA THR A 539 9.52 -29.71 12.12
C THR A 539 8.12 -30.23 12.45
N GLY A 540 7.35 -30.65 11.44
CA GLY A 540 5.94 -31.02 11.58
C GLY A 540 4.99 -29.82 11.76
N LYS A 541 5.51 -28.59 11.82
CA LYS A 541 4.68 -27.37 11.88
C LYS A 541 4.17 -27.00 10.48
N PRO A 542 3.00 -26.35 10.36
CA PRO A 542 2.55 -25.73 9.12
C PRO A 542 3.62 -24.82 8.52
N VAL A 543 3.96 -25.02 7.24
CA VAL A 543 4.88 -24.14 6.49
C VAL A 543 4.16 -23.58 5.26
N ILE A 544 4.21 -22.26 5.09
CA ILE A 544 3.75 -21.57 3.89
C ILE A 544 4.97 -20.95 3.21
N THR A 545 5.19 -21.30 1.93
CA THR A 545 6.34 -20.79 1.17
C THR A 545 5.92 -19.66 0.23
N LEU A 546 6.69 -18.57 0.26
CA LEU A 546 6.52 -17.40 -0.57
C LEU A 546 7.73 -17.28 -1.52
N GLY A 547 7.47 -17.35 -2.83
CA GLY A 547 8.47 -17.15 -3.87
C GLY A 547 8.50 -15.69 -4.35
N PHE A 548 9.55 -14.96 -3.99
CA PHE A 548 9.81 -13.59 -4.43
C PHE A 548 10.92 -13.59 -5.49
N GLY A 549 10.52 -13.63 -6.76
CA GLY A 549 11.45 -13.75 -7.89
C GLY A 549 11.05 -14.91 -8.81
N SER A 550 12.01 -15.74 -9.20
CA SER A 550 11.80 -16.85 -10.12
C SER A 550 10.68 -17.80 -9.65
N PRO A 551 9.63 -18.05 -10.46
CA PRO A 551 8.57 -18.99 -10.08
C PRO A 551 9.06 -20.45 -10.10
N TYR A 552 10.17 -20.74 -10.76
CA TYR A 552 10.76 -22.07 -10.88
C TYR A 552 11.36 -22.60 -9.57
N LEU A 553 11.56 -21.74 -8.57
CA LEU A 553 12.09 -22.13 -7.25
C LEU A 553 11.28 -23.24 -6.56
N ILE A 554 9.99 -23.38 -6.89
CA ILE A 554 9.14 -24.46 -6.37
C ILE A 554 9.69 -25.85 -6.69
N GLU A 555 10.44 -26.02 -7.79
CA GLU A 555 11.07 -27.29 -8.17
C GLU A 555 12.14 -27.74 -7.15
N ARG A 556 12.78 -26.78 -6.45
CA ARG A 556 13.78 -27.07 -5.43
C ARG A 556 13.17 -27.58 -4.11
N PHE A 557 11.89 -27.34 -3.90
CA PHE A 557 11.19 -27.66 -2.65
C PHE A 557 9.92 -28.48 -2.91
N PRO A 558 10.03 -29.72 -3.44
CA PRO A 558 8.88 -30.56 -3.72
C PRO A 558 8.00 -30.83 -2.49
N GLN A 559 8.57 -30.80 -1.28
CA GLN A 559 7.90 -30.95 0.01
C GLN A 559 7.03 -29.75 0.44
N ALA A 560 7.17 -28.58 -0.20
CA ALA A 560 6.38 -27.41 0.17
C ALA A 560 4.91 -27.60 -0.21
N GLU A 561 4.01 -27.80 0.75
CA GLU A 561 2.59 -28.12 0.48
C GLU A 561 1.73 -26.90 0.14
N THR A 562 2.16 -25.70 0.58
CA THR A 562 1.53 -24.41 0.28
C THR A 562 2.57 -23.46 -0.31
N TRP A 563 2.35 -22.97 -1.53
CA TRP A 563 3.28 -22.11 -2.27
C TRP A 563 2.57 -20.97 -2.99
N LEU A 564 3.01 -19.74 -2.72
CA LEU A 564 2.51 -18.52 -3.36
C LEU A 564 3.66 -17.80 -4.09
N ALA A 565 3.45 -17.46 -5.35
CA ALA A 565 4.42 -16.74 -6.17
C ALA A 565 4.02 -15.25 -6.30
N ALA A 566 4.98 -14.37 -6.01
CA ALA A 566 4.85 -12.91 -6.15
C ALA A 566 5.72 -12.35 -7.28
N PHE A 567 6.55 -13.19 -7.92
CA PHE A 567 7.34 -12.90 -9.13
C PHE A 567 8.35 -11.74 -9.05
N GLY A 568 8.56 -11.16 -7.87
CA GLY A 568 9.48 -10.04 -7.67
C GLY A 568 9.81 -9.83 -6.20
N ILE A 569 10.85 -9.03 -5.96
CA ILE A 569 11.39 -8.73 -4.62
C ILE A 569 11.00 -7.32 -4.12
N SER A 570 10.17 -6.60 -4.87
CA SER A 570 9.76 -5.24 -4.51
C SER A 570 8.93 -5.21 -3.23
N ASP A 571 8.89 -4.04 -2.61
CA ASP A 571 7.98 -3.69 -1.52
C ASP A 571 6.53 -4.07 -1.83
N VAL A 572 6.03 -3.69 -3.02
CA VAL A 572 4.65 -4.00 -3.43
C VAL A 572 4.39 -5.49 -3.50
N ALA A 573 5.36 -6.30 -3.94
CA ALA A 573 5.23 -7.75 -4.00
C ALA A 573 5.16 -8.38 -2.59
N GLN A 574 5.99 -7.89 -1.66
CA GLN A 574 5.99 -8.32 -0.26
C GLN A 574 4.66 -8.00 0.43
N ILE A 575 4.14 -6.79 0.23
CA ILE A 575 2.84 -6.36 0.78
C ILE A 575 1.71 -7.20 0.17
N SER A 576 1.71 -7.43 -1.15
CA SER A 576 0.69 -8.26 -1.81
C SER A 576 0.68 -9.70 -1.29
N ALA A 577 1.86 -10.29 -1.05
CA ALA A 577 1.95 -11.63 -0.48
C ALA A 577 1.34 -11.68 0.93
N ALA A 578 1.64 -10.70 1.79
CA ALA A 578 1.05 -10.63 3.12
C ALA A 578 -0.48 -10.43 3.08
N ARG A 579 -0.99 -9.56 2.19
CA ARG A 579 -2.43 -9.38 1.96
C ARG A 579 -3.11 -10.68 1.52
N ALA A 580 -2.50 -11.40 0.58
CA ALA A 580 -3.01 -12.67 0.09
C ALA A 580 -3.03 -13.75 1.18
N LEU A 581 -2.01 -13.81 2.04
CA LEU A 581 -1.95 -14.77 3.15
C LEU A 581 -3.17 -14.69 4.07
N PHE A 582 -3.68 -13.48 4.33
CA PHE A 582 -4.81 -13.26 5.23
C PHE A 582 -6.14 -13.04 4.50
N GLY A 583 -6.17 -13.19 3.17
CA GLY A 583 -7.37 -12.99 2.37
C GLY A 583 -7.84 -11.54 2.29
N GLU A 584 -6.98 -10.55 2.55
CA GLU A 584 -7.31 -9.12 2.36
C GLU A 584 -7.59 -8.82 0.88
N ILE A 585 -6.92 -9.55 0.00
CA ILE A 585 -7.15 -9.55 -1.45
C ILE A 585 -7.52 -10.96 -1.91
N PRO A 586 -8.35 -11.09 -2.96
CA PRO A 586 -8.54 -12.37 -3.62
C PRO A 586 -7.28 -12.76 -4.39
N VAL A 587 -6.93 -14.03 -4.40
CA VAL A 587 -5.82 -14.56 -5.22
C VAL A 587 -6.38 -15.15 -6.49
N ARG A 588 -6.01 -14.54 -7.63
CA ARG A 588 -6.53 -14.91 -8.97
C ARG A 588 -5.45 -14.95 -10.06
N GLY A 589 -4.20 -14.63 -9.72
CA GLY A 589 -3.11 -14.67 -10.68
C GLY A 589 -3.00 -16.05 -11.32
N LYS A 590 -2.55 -16.07 -12.58
CA LYS A 590 -2.34 -17.28 -13.36
C LYS A 590 -0.92 -17.27 -13.89
N LEU A 591 -0.23 -18.40 -13.81
CA LEU A 591 1.13 -18.54 -14.29
C LEU A 591 1.26 -18.10 -15.76
N PRO A 592 2.14 -17.15 -16.10
CA PRO A 592 2.43 -16.80 -17.48
C PRO A 592 3.47 -17.72 -18.14
N VAL A 593 3.98 -18.71 -17.39
CA VAL A 593 5.01 -19.68 -17.79
C VAL A 593 4.66 -21.08 -17.29
N THR A 594 5.16 -22.10 -17.97
CA THR A 594 5.11 -23.50 -17.55
C THR A 594 6.30 -23.80 -16.64
N ILE A 595 6.07 -24.50 -15.53
CA ILE A 595 7.08 -24.98 -14.57
C ILE A 595 7.17 -26.51 -14.73
N PRO A 596 8.13 -27.04 -15.52
CA PRO A 596 8.15 -28.45 -15.90
C PRO A 596 8.34 -29.42 -14.73
N GLY A 597 9.23 -29.11 -13.78
CA GLY A 597 9.66 -30.02 -12.71
C GLY A 597 8.57 -30.34 -11.68
N VAL A 598 7.49 -29.56 -11.64
CA VAL A 598 6.30 -29.81 -10.81
C VAL A 598 5.00 -29.92 -11.61
N ASN A 599 5.11 -30.06 -12.94
CA ASN A 599 3.99 -30.21 -13.88
C ASN A 599 2.90 -29.12 -13.76
N LEU A 600 3.29 -27.87 -13.52
CA LEU A 600 2.37 -26.72 -13.58
C LEU A 600 2.48 -26.06 -14.94
N LYS A 601 1.36 -25.92 -15.66
CA LYS A 601 1.33 -25.32 -17.00
C LYS A 601 1.04 -23.82 -16.93
N ALA A 602 1.46 -23.07 -17.95
CA ALA A 602 0.99 -21.70 -18.13
C ALA A 602 -0.56 -21.66 -18.12
N GLY A 603 -1.11 -20.62 -17.50
CA GLY A 603 -2.53 -20.47 -17.21
C GLY A 603 -2.98 -21.09 -15.88
N PHE A 604 -2.14 -21.88 -15.20
CA PHE A 604 -2.48 -22.47 -13.91
C PHE A 604 -2.41 -21.44 -12.76
N GLY A 605 -3.32 -21.54 -11.80
CA GLY A 605 -3.28 -20.80 -10.55
C GLY A 605 -4.55 -21.09 -9.74
N MET A 606 -4.40 -21.51 -8.50
CA MET A 606 -5.51 -21.78 -7.59
C MET A 606 -6.19 -20.46 -7.21
N GLU A 607 -7.51 -20.51 -7.01
CA GLU A 607 -8.28 -19.33 -6.62
C GLU A 607 -8.48 -19.29 -5.11
N LEU A 608 -8.25 -18.11 -4.54
CA LEU A 608 -8.58 -17.81 -3.15
C LEU A 608 -9.56 -16.65 -3.13
N GLN A 609 -10.69 -16.82 -2.44
CA GLN A 609 -11.60 -15.70 -2.21
C GLN A 609 -11.03 -14.78 -1.14
N ALA A 610 -11.33 -13.49 -1.26
CA ALA A 610 -11.05 -12.56 -0.17
C ALA A 610 -11.88 -12.96 1.07
N ASN A 611 -11.27 -12.84 2.24
CA ASN A 611 -11.91 -12.94 3.54
C ASN A 611 -11.83 -11.56 4.19
N PRO A 612 -12.87 -10.70 4.09
CA PRO A 612 -12.78 -9.31 4.53
C PRO A 612 -12.51 -9.09 6.02
N MET A 613 -12.59 -10.13 6.86
CA MET A 613 -12.45 -10.04 8.33
C MET A 613 -13.32 -8.93 8.96
N ALA A 614 -14.49 -8.69 8.37
CA ALA A 614 -15.46 -7.70 8.76
C ALA A 614 -16.80 -8.37 9.11
N LEU A 615 -17.66 -7.63 9.83
CA LEU A 615 -18.99 -8.12 10.21
C LEU A 615 -19.81 -8.49 8.98
N GLN A 616 -20.45 -9.65 9.03
CA GLN A 616 -21.43 -10.08 8.05
C GLN A 616 -22.85 -9.77 8.54
N PRO A 617 -23.82 -9.50 7.65
CA PRO A 617 -25.21 -9.43 8.06
C PRO A 617 -25.67 -10.76 8.69
N MET A 618 -26.45 -10.67 9.76
CA MET A 618 -27.15 -11.83 10.32
C MET A 618 -28.16 -12.36 9.29
N ASP A 619 -28.29 -13.68 9.18
CA ASP A 619 -29.30 -14.27 8.30
C ASP A 619 -30.71 -14.08 8.88
N ALA A 620 -31.72 -14.02 8.00
CA ALA A 620 -33.09 -13.68 8.38
C ALA A 620 -33.68 -14.60 9.47
N ARG A 621 -33.27 -15.87 9.52
CA ARG A 621 -33.72 -16.82 10.54
C ARG A 621 -33.15 -16.45 11.90
N SER A 622 -31.84 -16.23 12.01
CA SER A 622 -31.21 -15.78 13.25
C SER A 622 -31.69 -14.40 13.68
N GLU A 623 -31.95 -13.50 12.73
CA GLU A 623 -32.50 -12.18 13.06
C GLU A 623 -33.92 -12.27 13.64
N THR A 624 -34.76 -13.16 13.09
CA THR A 624 -36.13 -13.41 13.62
C THR A 624 -36.09 -13.92 15.07
N GLN A 625 -35.03 -14.62 15.48
CA GLN A 625 -34.90 -15.07 16.87
C GLN A 625 -34.77 -13.89 17.86
N LEU A 626 -34.28 -12.73 17.40
CA LEU A 626 -34.13 -11.52 18.23
C LEU A 626 -35.45 -10.76 18.46
N GLN A 627 -36.58 -11.24 17.92
CA GLN A 627 -37.89 -10.59 18.09
C GLN A 627 -38.24 -10.25 19.55
N PRO A 628 -38.00 -11.11 20.56
CA PRO A 628 -38.26 -10.75 21.96
C PRO A 628 -37.48 -9.51 22.44
N ALA A 629 -36.26 -9.30 21.93
CA ALA A 629 -35.48 -8.10 22.23
C ALA A 629 -36.05 -6.85 21.54
N PHE A 630 -36.58 -7.01 20.33
CA PHE A 630 -37.27 -5.95 19.59
C PHE A 630 -38.55 -5.53 20.31
N ASP A 631 -39.34 -6.49 20.79
CA ASP A 631 -40.57 -6.26 21.55
C ASP A 631 -40.30 -5.47 22.84
N VAL A 632 -39.16 -5.72 23.52
CA VAL A 632 -38.74 -4.92 24.69
C VAL A 632 -38.55 -3.45 24.33
N LEU A 633 -37.94 -3.15 23.18
CA LEU A 633 -37.71 -1.78 22.73
C LEU A 633 -38.98 -1.10 22.26
N GLU A 634 -39.85 -1.79 21.52
CA GLU A 634 -41.15 -1.27 21.11
C GLU A 634 -42.02 -0.92 22.32
N LYS A 635 -42.05 -1.81 23.33
CA LYS A 635 -42.74 -1.57 24.60
C LYS A 635 -42.11 -0.40 25.35
N ALA A 636 -40.78 -0.27 25.34
CA ALA A 636 -40.09 0.87 25.97
C ALA A 636 -40.47 2.21 25.31
N ILE A 637 -40.58 2.25 23.99
CA ILE A 637 -41.01 3.43 23.23
C ILE A 637 -42.47 3.77 23.52
N ALA A 638 -43.37 2.77 23.50
CA ALA A 638 -44.78 2.95 23.86
C ALA A 638 -44.94 3.50 25.28
N ASN A 639 -44.10 3.05 26.21
CA ASN A 639 -44.05 3.52 27.59
C ASN A 639 -43.30 4.85 27.77
N LYS A 640 -42.87 5.49 26.69
CA LYS A 640 -42.12 6.76 26.68
C LYS A 640 -40.83 6.70 27.51
N ALA A 641 -40.09 5.59 27.44
CA ALA A 641 -38.74 5.49 27.99
C ALA A 641 -37.74 6.31 27.15
N PHE A 642 -37.94 6.36 25.84
CA PHE A 642 -37.26 7.21 24.86
C PHE A 642 -38.11 7.33 23.58
N PRO A 643 -37.95 8.39 22.77
CA PRO A 643 -38.65 8.52 21.48
C PRO A 643 -38.26 7.47 20.42
N GLY A 644 -36.98 7.08 20.42
CA GLY A 644 -36.46 6.12 19.46
C GLY A 644 -35.12 5.55 19.89
N ALA A 645 -34.73 4.46 19.23
CA ALA A 645 -33.53 3.71 19.54
C ALA A 645 -32.96 3.02 18.29
N THR A 646 -31.68 2.68 18.33
CA THR A 646 -31.06 1.74 17.40
C THR A 646 -30.34 0.67 18.20
N LEU A 647 -30.61 -0.59 17.87
CA LEU A 647 -30.00 -1.78 18.46
C LEU A 647 -29.07 -2.42 17.43
N ALA A 648 -27.84 -2.72 17.82
CA ALA A 648 -26.98 -3.65 17.09
C ALA A 648 -26.64 -4.86 17.98
N VAL A 649 -26.90 -6.06 17.48
CA VAL A 649 -26.54 -7.32 18.14
C VAL A 649 -25.56 -8.05 17.24
N GLY A 650 -24.33 -8.21 17.71
CA GLY A 650 -23.29 -8.96 17.03
C GLY A 650 -23.10 -10.32 17.67
N TYR A 651 -23.18 -11.40 16.92
CA TYR A 651 -22.98 -12.76 17.41
C TYR A 651 -22.17 -13.59 16.40
N ARG A 652 -21.01 -14.11 16.84
CA ARG A 652 -20.10 -14.94 16.02
C ARG A 652 -19.76 -14.33 14.65
N GLY A 653 -19.41 -13.04 14.65
CA GLY A 653 -19.03 -12.30 13.43
C GLY A 653 -20.18 -11.89 12.52
N LYS A 654 -21.44 -12.15 12.92
CA LYS A 654 -22.64 -11.66 12.25
C LYS A 654 -23.28 -10.52 13.04
N VAL A 655 -23.94 -9.57 12.38
CA VAL A 655 -24.61 -8.43 13.03
C VAL A 655 -26.04 -8.22 12.50
N SER A 656 -26.98 -7.99 13.42
CA SER A 656 -28.30 -7.42 13.13
C SER A 656 -28.32 -5.97 13.63
N VAL A 657 -28.78 -5.02 12.80
CA VAL A 657 -28.93 -3.61 13.18
C VAL A 657 -30.36 -3.18 12.89
N HIS A 658 -31.10 -2.79 13.93
CA HIS A 658 -32.50 -2.43 13.83
C HIS A 658 -32.77 -1.07 14.49
N ALA A 659 -33.56 -0.23 13.83
CA ALA A 659 -33.93 1.10 14.31
C ALA A 659 -35.42 1.15 14.65
N PHE A 660 -35.76 1.84 15.74
CA PHE A 660 -37.09 1.86 16.34
C PHE A 660 -37.52 3.30 16.63
N GLY A 661 -38.80 3.60 16.45
CA GLY A 661 -39.40 4.88 16.84
C GLY A 661 -38.95 6.06 15.97
N LYS A 662 -38.90 7.25 16.57
CA LYS A 662 -38.65 8.53 15.89
C LYS A 662 -37.62 9.38 16.63
N LEU A 663 -37.05 10.39 15.96
CA LEU A 663 -36.08 11.30 16.57
C LEU A 663 -36.65 12.03 17.82
N SER A 664 -37.93 12.34 17.83
CA SER A 664 -38.63 13.00 18.95
C SER A 664 -40.06 12.48 19.10
N TYR A 665 -40.75 12.87 20.17
CA TYR A 665 -42.17 12.53 20.39
C TYR A 665 -43.15 13.27 19.46
N ASP A 666 -42.66 14.21 18.62
CA ASP A 666 -43.51 14.90 17.65
C ASP A 666 -44.03 13.92 16.59
N ALA A 667 -45.33 13.99 16.30
CA ALA A 667 -45.97 13.14 15.29
C ALA A 667 -45.33 13.28 13.90
N LYS A 668 -44.81 14.46 13.55
CA LYS A 668 -44.11 14.79 12.29
C LYS A 668 -42.61 14.49 12.33
N SER A 669 -42.09 14.04 13.47
CA SER A 669 -40.67 13.71 13.61
C SER A 669 -40.27 12.56 12.68
N ALA A 670 -39.06 12.63 12.14
CA ALA A 670 -38.54 11.59 11.25
C ALA A 670 -38.34 10.27 12.01
N ALA A 671 -38.54 9.15 11.32
CA ALA A 671 -38.25 7.83 11.85
C ALA A 671 -36.75 7.66 12.08
N MET A 672 -36.40 6.84 13.08
CA MET A 672 -35.01 6.40 13.25
C MET A 672 -34.57 5.53 12.08
N ALA A 673 -33.29 5.57 11.75
CA ALA A 673 -32.65 4.70 10.77
C ALA A 673 -31.39 4.06 11.38
N PRO A 674 -30.87 2.95 10.83
CA PRO A 674 -29.62 2.35 11.29
C PRO A 674 -28.45 3.34 11.33
N GLY A 675 -28.42 4.30 10.41
CA GLY A 675 -27.42 5.37 10.33
C GLY A 675 -27.74 6.62 11.17
N THR A 676 -28.80 6.62 11.99
CA THR A 676 -29.06 7.73 12.91
C THR A 676 -27.91 7.84 13.90
N MET A 677 -27.37 9.05 14.03
CA MET A 677 -26.26 9.35 14.90
C MET A 677 -26.79 9.81 16.27
N TYR A 678 -26.11 9.40 17.33
CA TYR A 678 -26.47 9.72 18.72
C TYR A 678 -25.28 10.36 19.42
N ASP A 679 -25.55 11.30 20.33
CA ASP A 679 -24.58 11.63 21.38
C ASP A 679 -24.42 10.40 22.27
N ILE A 680 -23.25 9.75 22.21
CA ILE A 680 -23.01 8.51 22.95
C ILE A 680 -22.65 8.74 24.41
N ALA A 681 -22.58 10.00 24.85
CA ALA A 681 -22.28 10.43 26.21
C ALA A 681 -21.06 9.68 26.77
N SER A 682 -21.18 9.08 27.95
CA SER A 682 -20.09 8.37 28.64
C SER A 682 -19.49 7.18 27.89
N LEU A 683 -20.10 6.67 26.81
CA LEU A 683 -19.40 5.72 25.94
C LEU A 683 -18.15 6.33 25.30
N THR A 684 -18.06 7.66 25.22
CA THR A 684 -16.84 8.40 24.82
C THR A 684 -15.61 7.94 25.59
N LYS A 685 -15.76 7.67 26.90
CA LYS A 685 -14.66 7.22 27.77
C LYS A 685 -13.99 5.99 27.20
N VAL A 686 -14.78 4.97 26.89
CA VAL A 686 -14.26 3.67 26.47
C VAL A 686 -13.95 3.61 24.98
N VAL A 687 -14.77 4.26 24.14
CA VAL A 687 -14.61 4.26 22.67
C VAL A 687 -13.43 5.12 22.23
N ALA A 688 -13.17 6.26 22.90
CA ALA A 688 -12.06 7.15 22.55
C ALA A 688 -10.95 7.10 23.61
N THR A 689 -11.19 7.59 24.82
CA THR A 689 -10.10 7.86 25.79
C THR A 689 -9.38 6.61 26.27
N THR A 690 -10.09 5.60 26.78
CA THR A 690 -9.51 4.33 27.23
C THR A 690 -8.82 3.59 26.08
N THR A 691 -9.40 3.61 24.88
CA THR A 691 -8.79 2.98 23.70
C THR A 691 -7.50 3.70 23.28
N LEU A 692 -7.45 5.03 23.37
CA LEU A 692 -6.21 5.80 23.15
C LEU A 692 -5.16 5.54 24.23
N VAL A 693 -5.56 5.42 25.50
CA VAL A 693 -4.65 5.00 26.59
C VAL A 693 -4.08 3.62 26.29
N ALA A 694 -4.92 2.66 25.89
CA ALA A 694 -4.48 1.33 25.49
C ALA A 694 -3.45 1.40 24.36
N LYS A 695 -3.72 2.19 23.33
CA LYS A 695 -2.81 2.39 22.20
C LYS A 695 -1.47 3.01 22.63
N LEU A 696 -1.49 4.04 23.48
CA LEU A 696 -0.29 4.71 23.99
C LEU A 696 0.55 3.81 24.91
N ALA A 697 -0.08 2.87 25.60
CA ALA A 697 0.60 1.90 26.45
C ALA A 697 1.36 0.81 25.67
N GLU A 698 1.10 0.62 24.37
CA GLU A 698 1.75 -0.42 23.55
C GLU A 698 3.22 -0.15 23.23
N GLY A 699 3.68 1.10 23.39
CA GLY A 699 5.07 1.48 23.07
C GLY A 699 5.26 2.07 21.67
N ASP A 700 4.21 2.18 20.86
CA ASP A 700 4.34 2.56 19.44
C ASP A 700 4.42 4.08 19.21
N PHE A 701 4.26 4.89 20.26
CA PHE A 701 4.45 6.34 20.24
C PHE A 701 5.86 6.72 20.71
N ALA A 702 6.36 7.88 20.27
CA ALA A 702 7.67 8.39 20.66
C ALA A 702 7.88 8.43 22.18
N VAL A 703 6.82 8.66 22.95
CA VAL A 703 6.80 8.53 24.41
C VAL A 703 5.61 7.64 24.81
N PRO A 704 5.85 6.43 25.34
CA PRO A 704 4.76 5.58 25.80
C PRO A 704 4.10 6.10 27.07
N LEU A 705 2.81 5.79 27.22
CA LEU A 705 2.09 6.01 28.47
C LEU A 705 2.32 4.82 29.41
N ASP A 706 2.78 5.11 30.63
CA ASP A 706 2.95 4.11 31.67
C ASP A 706 1.71 4.10 32.57
N LEU A 707 1.02 2.96 32.63
CA LEU A 707 -0.20 2.80 33.40
C LEU A 707 0.02 2.96 34.91
N ASP A 708 1.22 2.66 35.40
CA ASP A 708 1.55 2.69 36.82
C ASP A 708 2.33 3.95 37.22
N ALA A 709 2.67 4.81 36.25
CA ALA A 709 3.23 6.12 36.53
C ALA A 709 2.26 7.03 37.28
N LYS A 710 2.82 7.85 38.18
CA LYS A 710 2.08 8.90 38.87
C LYS A 710 1.62 9.95 37.87
N ILE A 711 0.39 10.44 38.03
CA ILE A 711 -0.18 11.37 37.05
C ILE A 711 0.55 12.71 37.01
N GLU A 712 1.21 13.10 38.11
CA GLU A 712 2.06 14.30 38.18
C GLU A 712 3.27 14.25 37.25
N ARG A 713 3.67 13.06 36.78
CA ARG A 713 4.67 12.91 35.72
C ARG A 713 4.24 13.61 34.43
N TYR A 714 2.95 13.59 34.14
CA TYR A 714 2.37 14.14 32.92
C TYR A 714 1.67 15.49 33.16
N LEU A 715 1.11 15.68 34.36
CA LEU A 715 0.40 16.88 34.80
C LEU A 715 1.04 17.42 36.09
N PRO A 716 2.20 18.09 36.05
CA PRO A 716 2.92 18.53 37.26
C PRO A 716 2.07 19.39 38.21
N GLU A 717 1.12 20.17 37.69
CA GLU A 717 0.20 21.01 38.47
C GLU A 717 -0.70 20.18 39.40
N TRP A 718 -0.90 18.89 39.12
CA TRP A 718 -1.62 17.97 39.98
C TRP A 718 -1.03 17.90 41.39
N ALA A 719 0.30 17.96 41.50
CA ALA A 719 1.02 17.80 42.76
C ALA A 719 0.76 18.95 43.76
N SER A 720 0.34 20.12 43.26
CA SER A 720 0.11 21.31 44.09
C SER A 720 -1.29 21.40 44.70
N GLY A 721 -2.17 20.44 44.43
CA GLY A 721 -3.54 20.42 44.95
C GLY A 721 -3.62 19.99 46.43
N PRO A 722 -4.81 20.12 47.06
CA PRO A 722 -5.05 19.66 48.44
C PRO A 722 -4.89 18.15 48.58
N ASN A 723 -4.64 17.64 49.79
CA ASN A 723 -4.36 16.22 50.07
C ASN A 723 -3.04 15.71 49.42
N ALA A 724 -1.94 16.46 49.56
CA ALA A 724 -0.64 16.16 48.92
C ALA A 724 -0.18 14.70 49.07
N GLU A 725 -0.23 14.15 50.30
CA GLU A 725 0.12 12.75 50.61
C GLU A 725 -0.64 11.71 49.76
N TRP A 726 -1.86 12.03 49.35
CA TRP A 726 -2.68 11.17 48.50
C TRP A 726 -2.42 11.43 47.02
N ARG A 727 -2.27 12.69 46.62
CA ARG A 727 -2.07 13.10 45.22
C ARG A 727 -0.82 12.50 44.60
N HIS A 728 0.30 12.46 45.33
CA HIS A 728 1.55 11.85 44.88
C HIS A 728 1.44 10.34 44.64
N ARG A 729 0.35 9.69 45.09
CA ARG A 729 0.10 8.26 44.89
C ARG A 729 -0.81 7.95 43.71
N VAL A 730 -1.55 8.92 43.18
CA VAL A 730 -2.50 8.73 42.07
C VAL A 730 -1.76 8.38 40.78
N THR A 731 -2.12 7.25 40.18
CA THR A 731 -1.55 6.74 38.92
C THR A 731 -2.53 6.86 37.76
N VAL A 732 -2.03 6.68 36.54
CA VAL A 732 -2.87 6.53 35.34
C VAL A 732 -3.90 5.39 35.53
N ARG A 733 -3.47 4.26 36.11
CA ARG A 733 -4.35 3.14 36.46
C ARG A 733 -5.49 3.57 37.36
N HIS A 734 -5.22 4.33 38.42
CA HIS A 734 -6.27 4.82 39.33
C HIS A 734 -7.34 5.67 38.64
N LEU A 735 -6.97 6.45 37.62
CA LEU A 735 -7.95 7.21 36.83
C LEU A 735 -8.84 6.28 35.99
N LEU A 736 -8.28 5.21 35.40
CA LEU A 736 -9.02 4.23 34.59
C LEU A 736 -9.88 3.27 35.42
N THR A 737 -9.44 2.91 36.62
CA THR A 737 -10.19 2.06 37.55
C THR A 737 -11.16 2.84 38.42
N HIS A 738 -11.21 4.17 38.29
CA HIS A 738 -12.01 5.07 39.13
C HIS A 738 -11.74 4.92 40.64
N THR A 739 -10.47 4.78 41.00
CA THR A 739 -10.00 4.65 42.39
C THR A 739 -9.06 5.79 42.77
N SER A 740 -9.18 6.95 42.15
CA SER A 740 -8.23 8.07 42.31
C SER A 740 -8.48 8.95 43.54
N GLY A 741 -9.62 8.80 44.22
CA GLY A 741 -10.04 9.71 45.29
C GLY A 741 -10.85 10.91 44.79
N LEU A 742 -10.95 11.13 43.47
CA LEU A 742 -11.72 12.24 42.91
C LEU A 742 -13.23 12.04 43.09
N PRO A 743 -14.00 13.13 43.30
CA PRO A 743 -15.46 13.06 43.36
C PRO A 743 -16.05 12.61 42.02
N PRO A 744 -17.29 12.07 42.01
CA PRO A 744 -17.91 11.56 40.79
C PRO A 744 -18.12 12.66 39.73
N PHE A 745 -18.60 13.84 40.14
CA PHE A 745 -18.95 14.94 39.26
C PHE A 745 -18.97 16.29 40.00
N LYS A 746 -18.68 17.38 39.28
CA LYS A 746 -18.86 18.78 39.72
C LYS A 746 -19.34 19.64 38.55
N GLU A 747 -20.24 20.59 38.80
CA GLU A 747 -20.77 21.51 37.79
C GLU A 747 -19.80 22.66 37.45
N TYR A 748 -18.58 22.35 37.02
CA TYR A 748 -17.59 23.38 36.68
C TYR A 748 -18.04 24.29 35.54
N TRP A 749 -18.89 23.81 34.63
CA TRP A 749 -19.52 24.64 33.59
C TRP A 749 -20.24 25.89 34.15
N ARG A 750 -20.70 25.89 35.42
CA ARG A 750 -21.32 27.07 36.05
C ARG A 750 -20.29 28.09 36.53
N THR A 751 -19.10 27.64 36.90
CA THR A 751 -18.12 28.48 37.59
C THR A 751 -16.92 28.80 36.70
N SER A 752 -16.65 28.01 35.67
CA SER A 752 -15.45 28.08 34.84
C SER A 752 -15.66 28.87 33.57
N LYS A 753 -14.61 29.57 33.15
CA LYS A 753 -14.65 30.45 31.97
C LYS A 753 -14.24 29.76 30.67
N ASN A 754 -13.37 28.75 30.76
CA ASN A 754 -12.82 28.03 29.62
C ASN A 754 -12.21 26.68 30.07
N LYS A 755 -11.64 25.93 29.11
CA LYS A 755 -10.96 24.65 29.38
C LYS A 755 -9.86 24.77 30.43
N GLN A 756 -8.98 25.76 30.33
CA GLN A 756 -7.85 25.90 31.25
C GLN A 756 -8.32 26.17 32.69
N ASP A 757 -9.31 27.05 32.86
CA ASP A 757 -9.90 27.34 34.18
C ASP A 757 -10.60 26.10 34.78
N THR A 758 -11.25 25.30 33.93
CA THR A 758 -11.83 24.01 34.35
C THR A 758 -10.76 23.04 34.84
N LEU A 759 -9.66 22.90 34.09
CA LEU A 759 -8.54 22.04 34.50
C LEU A 759 -7.90 22.54 35.80
N THR A 760 -7.66 23.84 35.94
CA THR A 760 -7.13 24.44 37.18
C THR A 760 -8.00 24.11 38.39
N LYS A 761 -9.32 24.12 38.24
CA LYS A 761 -10.23 23.73 39.33
C LYS A 761 -10.20 22.23 39.61
N ILE A 762 -10.12 21.38 38.59
CA ILE A 762 -9.94 19.94 38.78
C ILE A 762 -8.61 19.66 39.50
N PHE A 763 -7.53 20.35 39.15
CA PHE A 763 -6.25 20.25 39.85
C PHE A 763 -6.35 20.67 41.32
N ALA A 764 -7.23 21.61 41.65
CA ALA A 764 -7.48 22.07 43.02
C ALA A 764 -8.58 21.29 43.76
N GLU A 765 -9.26 20.33 43.13
CA GLU A 765 -10.39 19.62 43.75
C GLU A 765 -9.92 18.65 44.85
N PRO A 766 -10.44 18.74 46.09
CA PRO A 766 -10.09 17.81 47.15
C PRO A 766 -10.38 16.34 46.79
N LEU A 767 -9.50 15.45 47.25
CA LEU A 767 -9.75 14.01 47.18
C LEU A 767 -10.65 13.61 48.36
N GLU A 768 -11.75 12.91 48.09
CA GLU A 768 -12.75 12.51 49.09
C GLU A 768 -12.35 11.25 49.87
N TYR A 769 -11.44 10.45 49.32
CA TYR A 769 -10.96 9.21 49.90
C TYR A 769 -9.55 8.87 49.40
N GLU A 770 -8.89 7.96 50.11
CA GLU A 770 -7.53 7.54 49.80
C GLU A 770 -7.48 6.76 48.46
N PRO A 771 -6.56 7.11 47.53
CA PRO A 771 -6.46 6.42 46.24
C PRO A 771 -6.25 4.91 46.40
N GLY A 772 -6.99 4.12 45.63
CA GLY A 772 -6.94 2.65 45.64
C GLY A 772 -7.83 1.99 46.72
N THR A 773 -8.49 2.75 47.58
CA THR A 773 -9.30 2.19 48.69
C THR A 773 -10.79 2.06 48.39
N LYS A 774 -11.31 2.79 47.39
CA LYS A 774 -12.71 2.75 46.95
C LYS A 774 -12.81 2.95 45.45
N GLU A 775 -13.84 2.38 44.83
CA GLU A 775 -14.25 2.65 43.45
C GLU A 775 -15.38 3.69 43.44
N VAL A 776 -15.13 4.87 42.86
CA VAL A 776 -16.15 5.91 42.64
C VAL A 776 -16.05 6.40 41.21
N TYR A 777 -17.06 6.07 40.40
CA TYR A 777 -17.15 6.46 38.99
C TYR A 777 -17.08 8.00 38.84
N SER A 778 -15.93 8.48 38.36
CA SER A 778 -15.54 9.90 38.31
C SER A 778 -15.27 10.38 36.89
N ASP A 779 -16.03 11.39 36.46
CA ASP A 779 -15.82 12.09 35.19
C ASP A 779 -14.55 12.93 35.22
N LEU A 780 -14.23 13.54 36.38
CA LEU A 780 -13.05 14.39 36.54
C LEU A 780 -11.76 13.63 36.26
N GLY A 781 -11.68 12.37 36.70
CA GLY A 781 -10.52 11.52 36.44
C GLY A 781 -10.30 11.26 34.94
N ILE A 782 -11.37 11.12 34.16
CA ILE A 782 -11.25 10.89 32.72
C ILE A 782 -10.98 12.20 31.95
N ILE A 783 -11.43 13.35 32.44
CA ILE A 783 -11.02 14.66 31.90
C ILE A 783 -9.50 14.84 32.04
N LEU A 784 -8.95 14.51 33.21
CA LEU A 784 -7.49 14.50 33.42
C LEU A 784 -6.76 13.50 32.53
N MET A 785 -7.38 12.36 32.22
CA MET A 785 -6.82 11.38 31.29
C MET A 785 -6.71 11.96 29.87
N ALA A 786 -7.73 12.65 29.39
CA ALA A 786 -7.67 13.33 28.10
C ALA A 786 -6.57 14.40 28.08
N GLU A 787 -6.46 15.23 29.12
CA GLU A 787 -5.38 16.22 29.23
C GLU A 787 -3.99 15.55 29.26
N THR A 788 -3.84 14.42 29.95
CA THR A 788 -2.60 13.62 29.96
C THR A 788 -2.21 13.18 28.55
N ILE A 789 -3.17 12.67 27.77
CA ILE A 789 -2.96 12.23 26.39
C ILE A 789 -2.52 13.40 25.50
N GLU A 790 -3.21 14.54 25.60
CA GLU A 790 -2.93 15.71 24.76
C GLU A 790 -1.54 16.29 25.05
N ARG A 791 -1.14 16.38 26.32
CA ARG A 791 0.21 16.85 26.70
C ARG A 791 1.31 15.88 26.29
N LEU A 792 1.07 14.58 26.40
CA LEU A 792 2.03 13.54 26.03
C LEU A 792 2.31 13.54 24.52
N THR A 793 1.30 13.81 23.71
CA THR A 793 1.37 13.65 22.24
C THR A 793 1.49 14.98 21.49
N GLY A 794 1.12 16.10 22.09
CA GLY A 794 0.99 17.40 21.42
C GLY A 794 -0.17 17.49 20.43
N ARG A 795 -1.11 16.54 20.44
CA ARG A 795 -2.27 16.45 19.52
C ARG A 795 -3.57 16.39 20.33
N THR A 796 -4.66 16.90 19.74
CA THR A 796 -5.97 16.92 20.40
C THR A 796 -6.63 15.54 20.41
N LEU A 797 -7.50 15.28 21.38
CA LEU A 797 -8.14 13.98 21.55
C LEU A 797 -8.97 13.53 20.32
N ASP A 798 -9.64 14.46 19.65
CA ASP A 798 -10.45 14.21 18.46
C ASP A 798 -9.60 13.82 17.24
N ASP A 799 -8.46 14.49 17.04
CA ASP A 799 -7.49 14.17 15.99
C ASP A 799 -6.86 12.79 16.21
N LEU A 800 -6.47 12.48 17.46
CA LEU A 800 -5.94 11.17 17.83
C LEU A 800 -6.98 10.05 17.66
N ALA A 801 -8.21 10.22 18.17
CA ALA A 801 -9.26 9.22 18.04
C ALA A 801 -9.65 9.01 16.57
N GLY A 802 -9.74 10.08 15.78
CA GLY A 802 -9.97 10.02 14.35
C GLY A 802 -8.87 9.27 13.60
N THR A 803 -7.61 9.54 13.93
CA THR A 803 -6.43 8.95 13.26
C THR A 803 -6.21 7.49 13.63
N TYR A 804 -6.29 7.14 14.91
CA TYR A 804 -5.84 5.85 15.43
C TYR A 804 -6.96 4.85 15.73
N ILE A 805 -8.23 5.29 15.75
CA ILE A 805 -9.38 4.44 16.07
C ILE A 805 -10.42 4.50 14.95
N PHE A 806 -11.01 5.67 14.70
CA PHE A 806 -12.22 5.77 13.88
C PHE A 806 -11.94 5.52 12.40
N SER A 807 -10.96 6.23 11.82
CA SER A 807 -10.64 6.08 10.38
C SER A 807 -10.13 4.67 10.05
N PRO A 808 -9.19 4.08 10.81
CA PRO A 808 -8.71 2.73 10.53
C PRO A 808 -9.80 1.65 10.68
N LEU A 809 -10.80 1.85 11.54
CA LEU A 809 -11.94 0.94 11.67
C LEU A 809 -13.05 1.17 10.63
N GLY A 810 -12.94 2.22 9.80
CA GLY A 810 -14.00 2.60 8.86
C GLY A 810 -15.23 3.20 9.55
N MET A 811 -15.11 3.72 10.77
CA MET A 811 -16.19 4.35 11.54
C MET A 811 -16.46 5.78 11.04
N ASN A 812 -16.94 5.88 9.79
CA ASN A 812 -17.08 7.13 9.04
C ASN A 812 -18.13 8.11 9.62
N ASN A 813 -18.97 7.65 10.55
CA ASN A 813 -20.01 8.44 11.22
C ASN A 813 -19.73 8.57 12.72
N THR A 814 -18.46 8.44 13.13
CA THR A 814 -18.03 8.61 14.51
C THR A 814 -17.07 9.77 14.62
N MET A 815 -17.43 10.78 15.41
CA MET A 815 -16.64 12.01 15.52
C MET A 815 -17.01 12.82 16.76
N TYR A 816 -16.10 13.69 17.18
CA TYR A 816 -16.45 14.83 18.02
C TYR A 816 -17.03 15.96 17.16
N GLN A 817 -17.85 16.82 17.76
CA GLN A 817 -18.37 18.06 17.12
C GLN A 817 -18.89 17.87 15.68
N PRO A 818 -19.96 17.08 15.47
CA PRO A 818 -20.47 16.81 14.13
C PRO A 818 -20.85 18.12 13.40
N PRO A 819 -20.61 18.21 12.08
CA PRO A 819 -20.84 19.43 11.33
C PRO A 819 -22.33 19.77 11.28
N LYS A 820 -22.70 21.06 11.37
CA LYS A 820 -24.11 21.52 11.42
C LYS A 820 -25.04 20.91 10.36
N LYS A 821 -24.52 20.58 9.18
CA LYS A 821 -25.27 19.93 8.10
C LYS A 821 -25.82 18.54 8.46
N SER A 822 -25.21 17.82 9.41
CA SER A 822 -25.67 16.49 9.85
C SER A 822 -26.65 16.56 11.01
N TRP A 823 -26.77 17.70 11.71
CA TRP A 823 -27.60 17.84 12.91
C TRP A 823 -29.05 17.35 12.77
N PRO A 824 -29.75 17.60 11.64
CA PRO A 824 -31.12 17.09 11.46
C PRO A 824 -31.24 15.56 11.48
N GLN A 825 -30.14 14.84 11.26
CA GLN A 825 -30.07 13.36 11.25
C GLN A 825 -29.55 12.81 12.58
N ILE A 826 -29.22 13.67 13.54
CA ILE A 826 -28.75 13.31 14.89
C ILE A 826 -29.96 13.28 15.82
N ALA A 827 -30.07 12.24 16.64
CA ALA A 827 -31.10 12.15 17.66
C ALA A 827 -30.96 13.32 18.66
N PRO A 828 -31.99 14.18 18.84
CA PRO A 828 -31.93 15.26 19.80
C PRO A 828 -31.86 14.69 21.22
N THR A 829 -31.13 15.39 22.09
CA THR A 829 -31.01 15.01 23.51
C THR A 829 -32.04 15.77 24.33
N GLU A 830 -31.69 16.86 25.01
CA GLU A 830 -32.56 17.50 25.99
C GLU A 830 -33.03 18.89 25.54
N ILE A 831 -34.21 19.32 26.01
CA ILE A 831 -34.54 20.75 26.08
C ILE A 831 -33.79 21.29 27.30
N ASP A 832 -32.55 21.72 27.08
CA ASP A 832 -31.65 22.16 28.15
C ASP A 832 -32.13 23.50 28.72
N ASN A 833 -32.61 23.48 29.97
CA ASN A 833 -33.03 24.67 30.71
C ASN A 833 -31.97 25.19 31.69
N ASN A 834 -30.80 24.55 31.75
CA ASN A 834 -29.75 24.84 32.74
C ASN A 834 -28.66 25.74 32.18
N LEU A 835 -28.24 25.51 30.93
CA LEU A 835 -27.12 26.22 30.30
C LEU A 835 -27.51 26.85 28.96
N ARG A 836 -28.03 26.06 28.02
CA ARG A 836 -28.22 26.49 26.62
C ARG A 836 -29.61 27.07 26.36
N HIS A 837 -30.59 26.86 27.25
CA HIS A 837 -31.98 27.33 27.15
C HIS A 837 -32.66 26.99 25.81
N ARG A 838 -32.36 25.81 25.24
CA ARG A 838 -32.89 25.33 23.95
C ARG A 838 -32.77 23.82 23.80
N LEU A 839 -33.41 23.28 22.76
CA LEU A 839 -33.18 21.90 22.34
C LEU A 839 -31.71 21.69 21.94
N VAL A 840 -31.09 20.67 22.53
CA VAL A 840 -29.73 20.23 22.22
C VAL A 840 -29.81 19.13 21.16
N GLN A 841 -29.16 19.38 20.02
CA GLN A 841 -29.09 18.45 18.89
C GLN A 841 -27.81 18.70 18.09
N GLY A 842 -27.00 17.66 17.89
CA GLY A 842 -25.69 17.79 17.22
C GLY A 842 -24.60 18.49 18.03
N GLU A 843 -24.85 18.72 19.32
CA GLU A 843 -23.90 19.25 20.30
C GLU A 843 -23.89 18.33 21.51
N VAL A 844 -22.72 18.17 22.13
CA VAL A 844 -22.58 17.30 23.31
C VAL A 844 -23.54 17.76 24.41
N HIS A 845 -24.26 16.81 24.99
CA HIS A 845 -25.26 16.99 26.04
C HIS A 845 -24.60 17.47 27.32
N ASP A 846 -23.55 16.76 27.76
CA ASP A 846 -22.81 17.06 28.98
C ASP A 846 -22.29 18.51 29.00
N GLU A 847 -22.65 19.23 30.05
CA GLU A 847 -22.37 20.66 30.16
C GLU A 847 -20.90 20.97 30.40
N ASN A 848 -20.18 20.11 31.14
CA ASN A 848 -18.73 20.29 31.33
C ASN A 848 -17.97 20.07 30.02
N ALA A 849 -18.30 19.01 29.27
CA ALA A 849 -17.71 18.73 27.97
C ALA A 849 -17.97 19.88 27.00
N PHE A 850 -19.20 20.42 26.96
CA PHE A 850 -19.52 21.59 26.15
C PHE A 850 -18.73 22.83 26.58
N ALA A 851 -18.66 23.12 27.88
CA ALA A 851 -17.96 24.28 28.42
C ALA A 851 -16.44 24.28 28.13
N ILE A 852 -15.83 23.10 27.98
CA ILE A 852 -14.42 22.98 27.59
C ILE A 852 -14.19 22.85 26.08
N GLY A 853 -15.23 23.08 25.28
CA GLY A 853 -15.16 23.13 23.82
C GLY A 853 -15.68 21.88 23.11
N GLY A 854 -16.29 20.92 23.78
CA GLY A 854 -16.97 19.77 23.17
C GLY A 854 -16.07 18.57 22.84
N VAL A 855 -14.76 18.69 22.98
CA VAL A 855 -13.79 17.59 22.90
C VAL A 855 -13.31 17.29 24.32
N SER A 856 -13.87 16.24 24.94
CA SER A 856 -13.53 15.82 26.30
C SER A 856 -13.33 14.31 26.39
N GLY A 857 -12.60 13.87 27.41
CA GLY A 857 -12.40 12.45 27.65
C GLY A 857 -13.66 11.74 28.15
N HIS A 858 -14.51 12.45 28.91
CA HIS A 858 -15.65 11.83 29.56
C HIS A 858 -16.92 11.82 28.70
N ALA A 859 -17.03 12.69 27.69
CA ALA A 859 -18.16 12.84 26.77
C ALA A 859 -17.75 13.65 25.52
N GLY A 860 -18.56 13.62 24.45
CA GLY A 860 -18.37 14.46 23.25
C GLY A 860 -18.38 13.72 21.92
N VAL A 861 -18.25 12.38 21.95
CA VAL A 861 -18.33 11.57 20.73
C VAL A 861 -19.80 11.41 20.31
N PHE A 862 -20.02 11.50 19.01
CA PHE A 862 -21.23 11.09 18.33
C PHE A 862 -20.92 9.86 17.50
N SER A 863 -21.85 8.90 17.44
CA SER A 863 -21.66 7.67 16.67
C SER A 863 -22.98 7.05 16.23
N THR A 864 -22.88 5.99 15.42
CA THR A 864 -24.00 5.19 14.93
C THR A 864 -23.85 3.74 15.38
N ALA A 865 -24.94 2.97 15.37
CA ALA A 865 -24.88 1.57 15.80
C ALA A 865 -23.97 0.69 14.89
N PRO A 866 -23.94 0.87 13.55
CA PRO A 866 -22.99 0.17 12.68
C PRO A 866 -21.51 0.46 13.00
N ASP A 867 -21.16 1.73 13.26
CA ASP A 867 -19.78 2.10 13.60
C ASP A 867 -19.34 1.47 14.93
N LEU A 868 -20.20 1.55 15.95
CA LEU A 868 -19.92 0.92 17.25
C LEU A 868 -19.89 -0.60 17.17
N ALA A 869 -20.65 -1.21 16.27
CA ALA A 869 -20.59 -2.65 16.01
C ALA A 869 -19.21 -3.06 15.47
N ALA A 870 -18.63 -2.30 14.54
CA ALA A 870 -17.26 -2.52 14.06
C ALA A 870 -16.23 -2.40 15.19
N PHE A 871 -16.36 -1.38 16.05
CA PHE A 871 -15.53 -1.21 17.24
C PHE A 871 -15.65 -2.40 18.21
N CYS A 872 -16.87 -2.87 18.51
CA CYS A 872 -17.07 -4.02 19.38
C CYS A 872 -16.49 -5.31 18.77
N GLN A 873 -16.65 -5.51 17.46
CA GLN A 873 -16.07 -6.66 16.77
C GLN A 873 -14.54 -6.63 16.77
N MET A 874 -13.91 -5.45 16.66
CA MET A 874 -12.45 -5.29 16.82
C MET A 874 -11.99 -5.82 18.18
N LEU A 875 -12.70 -5.47 19.27
CA LEU A 875 -12.38 -5.95 20.61
C LEU A 875 -12.55 -7.48 20.72
N LEU A 876 -13.64 -8.05 20.19
CA LEU A 876 -13.88 -9.50 20.15
C LEU A 876 -12.82 -10.27 19.35
N ASN A 877 -12.29 -9.66 18.30
CA ASN A 877 -11.27 -10.24 17.42
C ASN A 877 -9.84 -10.09 17.96
N GLY A 878 -9.67 -9.68 19.23
CA GLY A 878 -8.34 -9.48 19.81
C GLY A 878 -7.58 -8.30 19.21
N GLY A 879 -8.31 -7.26 18.81
CA GLY A 879 -7.77 -5.99 18.36
C GLY A 879 -7.72 -5.78 16.83
N VAL A 880 -8.33 -6.67 16.04
CA VAL A 880 -8.32 -6.63 14.56
C VAL A 880 -9.73 -6.51 13.98
N TYR A 881 -9.92 -5.63 13.01
CA TYR A 881 -11.15 -5.55 12.22
C TYR A 881 -10.82 -5.13 10.78
N ALA A 882 -11.41 -5.79 9.79
CA ALA A 882 -11.18 -5.49 8.38
C ALA A 882 -9.67 -5.42 8.01
N HIS A 883 -8.90 -6.40 8.48
CA HIS A 883 -7.43 -6.49 8.36
C HIS A 883 -6.62 -5.38 9.06
N GLN A 884 -7.26 -4.45 9.75
CA GLN A 884 -6.61 -3.38 10.51
C GLN A 884 -6.46 -3.79 11.97
N ARG A 885 -5.22 -3.78 12.47
CA ARG A 885 -4.93 -3.97 13.91
C ARG A 885 -4.90 -2.63 14.61
N ILE A 886 -5.86 -2.42 15.50
CA ILE A 886 -5.93 -1.24 16.37
C ILE A 886 -5.17 -1.50 17.65
N LEU A 887 -5.37 -2.66 18.29
CA LEU A 887 -4.71 -3.04 19.54
C LEU A 887 -4.11 -4.45 19.41
N ARG A 888 -3.09 -4.74 20.19
CA ARG A 888 -2.55 -6.08 20.39
C ARG A 888 -3.52 -6.87 21.27
N ARG A 889 -3.63 -8.17 21.01
CA ARG A 889 -4.48 -9.07 21.81
C ARG A 889 -4.14 -9.03 23.30
N ALA A 890 -2.86 -8.95 23.64
CA ALA A 890 -2.40 -8.81 25.02
C ALA A 890 -2.86 -7.50 25.67
N THR A 891 -2.89 -6.40 24.92
CA THR A 891 -3.40 -5.11 25.39
C THR A 891 -4.91 -5.17 25.65
N ILE A 892 -5.68 -5.78 24.73
CA ILE A 892 -7.11 -6.02 24.94
C ILE A 892 -7.32 -6.80 26.25
N ALA A 893 -6.62 -7.93 26.40
CA ALA A 893 -6.72 -8.75 27.61
C ALA A 893 -6.37 -7.94 28.88
N GLN A 894 -5.29 -7.15 28.87
CA GLN A 894 -4.91 -6.30 30.01
C GLN A 894 -6.00 -5.29 30.39
N PHE A 895 -6.69 -4.71 29.41
CA PHE A 895 -7.70 -3.68 29.63
C PHE A 895 -9.09 -4.23 29.96
N THR A 896 -9.41 -5.45 29.54
CA THR A 896 -10.73 -6.06 29.73
C THR A 896 -10.75 -7.13 30.81
N THR A 897 -9.61 -7.56 31.35
CA THR A 897 -9.58 -8.49 32.47
C THR A 897 -10.09 -7.82 33.76
N PRO A 898 -11.10 -8.41 34.43
CA PRO A 898 -11.56 -7.93 35.73
C PRO A 898 -10.46 -7.93 36.79
N GLN A 899 -10.31 -6.80 37.49
CA GLN A 899 -9.38 -6.62 38.61
C GLN A 899 -10.18 -6.48 39.90
N GLN A 900 -9.77 -7.20 40.94
CA GLN A 900 -10.31 -7.03 42.28
C GLN A 900 -9.73 -5.77 42.90
N LEU A 901 -10.59 -4.83 43.25
CA LEU A 901 -10.25 -3.53 43.82
C LEU A 901 -10.84 -3.45 45.22
N SER A 902 -10.28 -2.57 46.06
CA SER A 902 -10.88 -2.25 47.35
C SER A 902 -12.25 -1.60 47.10
N GLY A 903 -13.33 -2.34 47.40
CA GLY A 903 -14.71 -1.86 47.24
C GLY A 903 -15.41 -2.21 45.91
N GLY A 904 -14.83 -3.06 45.05
CA GLY A 904 -15.49 -3.49 43.81
C GLY A 904 -14.61 -4.34 42.88
N THR A 905 -15.18 -4.72 41.74
CA THR A 905 -14.45 -5.37 40.64
C THR A 905 -14.60 -4.51 39.40
N ARG A 906 -13.49 -4.18 38.73
CA ARG A 906 -13.50 -3.34 37.52
C ARG A 906 -12.37 -3.72 36.58
N THR A 907 -12.48 -3.38 35.30
CA THR A 907 -11.36 -3.45 34.36
C THR A 907 -10.70 -2.06 34.21
N LEU A 908 -9.74 -1.90 33.30
CA LEU A 908 -9.24 -0.58 32.93
C LEU A 908 -10.25 0.13 32.01
N GLY A 909 -11.00 1.08 32.56
CA GLY A 909 -11.98 1.90 31.85
C GLY A 909 -13.37 1.25 31.68
N TRP A 910 -13.46 -0.07 31.56
CA TRP A 910 -14.75 -0.76 31.41
C TRP A 910 -15.35 -1.22 32.74
N ALA A 911 -16.68 -1.31 32.78
CA ALA A 911 -17.40 -1.95 33.88
C ALA A 911 -17.54 -3.47 33.63
N VAL A 912 -17.74 -4.22 34.70
CA VAL A 912 -18.04 -5.66 34.67
C VAL A 912 -19.52 -5.91 35.00
N PRO A 913 -20.10 -7.07 34.65
CA PRO A 913 -21.46 -7.41 35.05
C PRO A 913 -21.61 -7.43 36.57
N THR A 914 -22.72 -6.89 37.05
CA THR A 914 -23.09 -6.89 38.47
C THR A 914 -24.54 -7.31 38.62
N GLU A 915 -24.87 -7.90 39.78
CA GLU A 915 -26.26 -8.28 40.08
C GLU A 915 -27.18 -7.05 40.06
N GLY A 916 -28.31 -7.14 39.34
CA GLY A 916 -29.21 -6.01 39.11
C GLY A 916 -28.62 -4.88 38.24
N GLY A 917 -27.42 -5.07 37.69
CA GLY A 917 -26.72 -4.10 36.86
C GLY A 917 -27.29 -3.99 35.44
N SER A 918 -26.77 -3.03 34.67
CA SER A 918 -27.30 -2.77 33.33
C SER A 918 -27.08 -3.90 32.31
N SER A 919 -26.21 -4.87 32.58
CA SER A 919 -25.96 -6.06 31.76
C SER A 919 -27.09 -7.08 31.78
N GLY A 920 -28.05 -6.98 32.71
CA GLY A 920 -28.95 -8.10 32.97
C GLY A 920 -28.21 -9.25 33.67
N HIS A 921 -28.77 -10.46 33.59
CA HIS A 921 -28.42 -11.60 34.43
C HIS A 921 -27.54 -12.65 33.73
N TYR A 922 -27.43 -12.61 32.39
CA TYR A 922 -26.86 -13.74 31.64
C TYR A 922 -25.47 -13.53 31.04
N PHE A 923 -24.93 -12.30 31.02
CA PHE A 923 -23.56 -12.03 30.56
C PHE A 923 -22.53 -12.80 31.41
N SER A 924 -21.47 -13.30 30.78
CA SER A 924 -20.43 -14.07 31.49
C SER A 924 -19.61 -13.19 32.44
N ALA A 925 -18.90 -13.81 33.40
CA ALA A 925 -18.02 -13.09 34.33
C ALA A 925 -16.84 -12.36 33.64
N GLN A 926 -16.47 -12.76 32.42
CA GLN A 926 -15.43 -12.11 31.61
C GLN A 926 -15.99 -11.03 30.67
N SER A 927 -17.30 -10.79 30.73
CA SER A 927 -17.92 -9.74 29.96
C SER A 927 -17.54 -8.37 30.50
N PHE A 928 -17.61 -7.37 29.63
CA PHE A 928 -17.33 -5.99 29.99
C PHE A 928 -18.23 -5.05 29.19
N GLY A 929 -18.50 -3.88 29.75
CA GLY A 929 -19.43 -2.94 29.15
C GLY A 929 -19.37 -1.55 29.74
N HIS A 930 -20.17 -0.66 29.18
CA HIS A 930 -20.30 0.71 29.65
C HIS A 930 -21.67 1.27 29.27
N THR A 931 -22.15 2.26 30.02
CA THR A 931 -23.40 2.97 29.72
C THR A 931 -23.15 4.45 29.44
N GLY A 932 -24.03 5.10 28.68
CA GLY A 932 -24.05 6.54 28.45
C GLY A 932 -25.27 7.20 29.10
N PHE A 933 -25.11 8.44 29.55
CA PHE A 933 -26.17 9.19 30.23
C PHE A 933 -27.39 9.45 29.33
N THR A 934 -27.16 9.64 28.04
CA THR A 934 -28.19 9.80 26.99
C THR A 934 -29.00 8.54 26.71
N GLY A 935 -28.68 7.43 27.39
CA GLY A 935 -29.42 6.18 27.31
C GLY A 935 -28.76 5.10 26.46
N THR A 936 -27.52 5.32 26.06
CA THR A 936 -26.72 4.39 25.25
C THR A 936 -26.06 3.31 26.11
N SER A 937 -25.68 2.17 25.54
CA SER A 937 -24.87 1.16 26.22
C SER A 937 -24.16 0.24 25.23
N ILE A 938 -23.00 -0.27 25.65
CA ILE A 938 -22.25 -1.35 24.99
C ILE A 938 -22.01 -2.44 26.03
N TRP A 939 -22.29 -3.68 25.70
CA TRP A 939 -21.88 -4.86 26.46
C TRP A 939 -21.29 -5.91 25.52
N ILE A 940 -20.15 -6.50 25.91
CA ILE A 940 -19.38 -7.45 25.12
C ILE A 940 -19.08 -8.67 25.97
N ASP A 941 -19.36 -9.86 25.43
CA ASP A 941 -19.06 -11.17 26.00
C ASP A 941 -18.06 -11.89 25.09
N SER A 942 -16.78 -11.88 25.50
CA SER A 942 -15.68 -12.47 24.74
C SER A 942 -15.78 -13.99 24.65
N ASP A 943 -16.24 -14.65 25.72
CA ASP A 943 -16.42 -16.11 25.79
C ASP A 943 -17.46 -16.59 24.76
N ARG A 944 -18.51 -15.80 24.57
CA ARG A 944 -19.64 -16.13 23.69
C ARG A 944 -19.55 -15.50 22.31
N GLN A 945 -18.54 -14.68 22.05
CA GLN A 945 -18.37 -13.91 20.81
C GLN A 945 -19.62 -13.06 20.50
N LEU A 946 -20.10 -12.34 21.52
CA LEU A 946 -21.32 -11.55 21.48
C LEU A 946 -21.04 -10.08 21.85
N PHE A 947 -21.72 -9.15 21.19
CA PHE A 947 -21.89 -7.80 21.71
C PHE A 947 -23.33 -7.30 21.53
N VAL A 948 -23.73 -6.36 22.38
CA VAL A 948 -24.99 -5.62 22.27
C VAL A 948 -24.70 -4.13 22.39
N VAL A 949 -25.04 -3.38 21.34
CA VAL A 949 -25.00 -1.91 21.32
C VAL A 949 -26.44 -1.41 21.31
N LEU A 950 -26.82 -0.63 22.31
CA LEU A 950 -28.09 0.08 22.34
C LEU A 950 -27.81 1.58 22.30
N LEU A 951 -28.33 2.27 21.29
CA LEU A 951 -28.30 3.74 21.21
C LEU A 951 -29.71 4.29 21.37
N THR A 952 -29.90 5.24 22.28
CA THR A 952 -31.19 5.89 22.51
C THR A 952 -30.98 7.37 22.79
N ASN A 953 -32.06 8.13 22.79
CA ASN A 953 -32.09 9.51 23.25
C ASN A 953 -33.04 9.67 24.46
N ARG A 954 -32.82 8.87 25.52
CA ARG A 954 -33.71 8.86 26.71
C ARG A 954 -33.84 10.20 27.40
N VAL A 955 -32.86 11.09 27.23
CA VAL A 955 -32.87 12.46 27.81
C VAL A 955 -33.82 13.40 27.06
N HIS A 956 -34.44 12.95 25.98
CA HIS A 956 -35.44 13.72 25.27
C HIS A 956 -36.85 13.52 25.86
N PRO A 957 -37.58 14.60 26.22
CA PRO A 957 -37.16 16.00 26.23
C PRO A 957 -36.46 16.46 27.53
N THR A 958 -36.47 15.66 28.60
CA THR A 958 -35.91 15.99 29.92
C THR A 958 -35.02 14.87 30.44
N ARG A 959 -33.93 15.25 31.15
CA ARG A 959 -33.03 14.31 31.84
C ARG A 959 -33.66 13.58 33.04
N GLU A 960 -34.89 13.90 33.43
CA GLU A 960 -35.56 13.33 34.61
C GLU A 960 -36.13 11.91 34.37
N ASN A 961 -36.23 11.51 33.10
CA ASN A 961 -36.71 10.18 32.73
C ASN A 961 -35.67 9.07 33.01
N THR A 962 -35.89 8.27 34.06
CA THR A 962 -34.97 7.19 34.49
C THR A 962 -35.37 5.79 34.01
N LYS A 963 -36.45 5.64 33.23
CA LYS A 963 -36.98 4.33 32.79
C LYS A 963 -35.95 3.43 32.08
N ILE A 964 -34.91 4.03 31.47
CA ILE A 964 -33.81 3.30 30.83
C ILE A 964 -33.12 2.28 31.77
N GLN A 965 -33.15 2.52 33.09
CA GLN A 965 -32.57 1.63 34.10
C GLN A 965 -33.23 0.24 34.10
N GLN A 966 -34.52 0.15 33.76
CA GLN A 966 -35.23 -1.12 33.64
C GLN A 966 -35.11 -1.71 32.23
N VAL A 967 -35.04 -0.85 31.20
CA VAL A 967 -35.01 -1.30 29.79
C VAL A 967 -33.70 -2.01 29.44
N ARG A 968 -32.54 -1.49 29.87
CA ARG A 968 -31.24 -2.08 29.55
C ARG A 968 -31.11 -3.54 30.01
N PRO A 969 -31.28 -3.89 31.30
CA PRO A 969 -31.15 -5.29 31.72
C PRO A 969 -32.18 -6.19 31.05
N ALA A 970 -33.43 -5.75 30.90
CA ALA A 970 -34.48 -6.52 30.22
C ALA A 970 -34.13 -6.79 28.74
N LEU A 971 -33.56 -5.81 28.04
CA LEU A 971 -33.11 -5.96 26.67
C LEU A 971 -31.98 -6.99 26.56
N HIS A 972 -30.96 -6.84 27.39
CA HIS A 972 -29.81 -7.74 27.39
C HIS A 972 -30.23 -9.18 27.70
N ASP A 973 -31.13 -9.37 28.68
CA ASP A 973 -31.69 -10.68 28.98
C ASP A 973 -32.48 -11.26 27.81
N ALA A 974 -33.31 -10.45 27.14
CA ALA A 974 -34.06 -10.87 25.98
C ALA A 974 -33.14 -11.29 24.81
N VAL A 975 -32.05 -10.56 24.55
CA VAL A 975 -31.04 -10.96 23.54
C VAL A 975 -30.39 -12.30 23.92
N MET A 976 -30.00 -12.46 25.18
CA MET A 976 -29.34 -13.67 25.65
C MET A 976 -30.26 -14.89 25.58
N GLN A 977 -31.54 -14.73 25.95
CA GLN A 977 -32.55 -15.77 25.84
C GLN A 977 -32.85 -16.11 24.37
N ALA A 978 -33.03 -15.10 23.52
CA ALA A 978 -33.26 -15.26 22.08
C ALA A 978 -32.18 -16.09 21.39
N LEU A 979 -30.91 -15.88 21.78
CA LEU A 979 -29.77 -16.61 21.23
C LEU A 979 -29.50 -17.95 21.93
N GLY A 980 -30.34 -18.36 22.90
CA GLY A 980 -30.16 -19.60 23.65
C GLY A 980 -28.96 -19.61 24.59
N LEU A 981 -28.51 -18.42 25.02
CA LEU A 981 -27.34 -18.22 25.89
C LEU A 981 -27.74 -18.04 27.37
N ALA A 982 -29.02 -18.12 27.70
CA ALA A 982 -29.52 -18.01 29.06
C ALA A 982 -29.29 -19.31 29.86
N THR A 983 -28.04 -19.67 30.12
CA THR A 983 -27.68 -20.66 31.14
C THR A 983 -27.39 -19.93 32.45
N ALA A 984 -27.88 -20.45 33.59
CA ALA A 984 -27.67 -19.85 34.91
C ALA A 984 -26.19 -19.46 35.11
N ALA A 985 -25.95 -18.21 35.51
CA ALA A 985 -24.60 -17.74 35.82
C ALA A 985 -23.96 -18.70 36.83
N ALA A 986 -22.75 -19.20 36.52
CA ALA A 986 -21.97 -19.92 37.52
C ALA A 986 -21.80 -18.99 38.72
N PRO A 987 -22.01 -19.46 39.97
CA PRO A 987 -21.90 -18.61 41.14
C PRO A 987 -20.51 -17.96 41.17
N LEU A 988 -20.50 -16.63 41.31
CA LEU A 988 -19.29 -15.83 41.50
C LEU A 988 -18.49 -16.44 42.67
N ARG A 989 -17.24 -16.84 42.42
CA ARG A 989 -16.32 -17.33 43.44
C ARG A 989 -15.46 -16.19 43.99
#